data_AF-A0A9E1R595-F1
#
_entry.id   AF-A0A9E1R595-F1
#
_cell.length_a   1.000
_cell.length_b   1.000
_cell.length_c   1.000
_cell.angle_alpha   90.00
_cell.angle_beta   90.00
_cell.angle_gamma   90.00
#
_symmetry.space_group_name_H-M   'P 1'
#
loop_
_entity.id
_entity.type
_entity.pdbx_description
1 polymer ?
#
loop_
_entity_poly.entity_id
_entity_poly.type
_entity_poly.pdbx_seq_one_letter_code
_entity_poly.pdbx_strand_id
1 'polypeptide(L)'
;MAAINHSHLFLCAGIDRADFLNSLSLLATCATADFSQCGASDITVTEAGGKPLRAGIIADSTDDLTAKITLLKERLKSNVPASFQIPAGVYFGDLERLPAIGKTAFLFPGFNSQHSGMLGGLRETSAEFSQWFSELAGLVPTESARSQVSIIDSIDGRRSRLPSNLTPQEQIRGVPACLLSSLLLDNLLKDIGVYPDVAVGYSVGELAALICGGYIPWESRLDLVRLLNGFGDFELWADAVDSEDTYRRIAVNGEFRRMLPKVMKRFPGKLFLQFDNCSHSSVLCGSPSAITGAVEQLSQEVGVITMPLPYMAPLHTPWYSNQATRVRKVLAGLAFSSGKTPLLSGTSLDFFPTGPVSLIRDKAGHQWTNSVRFREALERLADDGVRSFVEVGPGSMLTGFVTDTIGSDNVLAVATDKEGVDSIRQLQAVLASFFVRGTAVRPNGLKKHLRPLVPTVGVLSRHRFPRSEASSVAVLKSHFSLMRDFLGQQGRMMAQFGQTLPTRTDFSESQTVRKDPSMVVLSKGSFDPTTSRREDRKVIVEWQLNATSSRFLNDHCFGRIVSERQPELRPLAVLPFTVSVEFMARAAIEAAGTGYHTVLVENIQSLQWITADTGQLGIRVIVREHKIEGKVVQLQPQERVYECALYSADTLGGEAQALPSITARIRLAREFGDTPRPLQALSLPMRTPRYSVDELYRYCLFHGPAFQVLKDHTRVSDSVLEMTVALPESDIDSETAEGQSSQTWPYLMDSIGQMAAVWLLEQGVDYFGSYPSRIDSMEWFGFSPKADTSVQCVARCSREGEEISADFDFVDSNDAVIARVQGLTSRLVNFPNDYYGTVSWPSGGNRVTASETVTVTSSQSFSRALKHFPKNFFTQSSHIWLRVLAHAYLTGHEREHFLSMATRSTGVREEWLLRRVTVKDVLRDWFEAEHDLRLAAADLELTESADQYRAHCIGVDDIGQIPAVTVVSNADDIRAILVIDKAGNENSQVSIAEKEKHLLKKSR
;
A
#
# COMPACT_ATOMS: atom_id res chain seq x y z
N MET A 1 20.11 20.00 -4.68
CA MET A 1 18.80 19.40 -4.99
C MET A 1 18.43 19.86 -6.39
N ALA A 2 18.34 18.95 -7.35
CA ALA A 2 17.79 19.26 -8.66
C ALA A 2 16.28 19.50 -8.49
N ALA A 3 15.73 20.53 -9.12
CA ALA A 3 14.29 20.78 -9.11
C ALA A 3 13.57 19.57 -9.72
N ILE A 4 12.63 18.97 -8.98
CA ILE A 4 11.76 17.92 -9.52
C ILE A 4 10.92 18.59 -10.62
N ASN A 5 11.22 18.29 -11.88
CA ASN A 5 10.49 18.85 -13.02
C ASN A 5 9.09 18.22 -13.06
N HIS A 6 8.06 19.05 -12.94
CA HIS A 6 6.67 18.66 -12.96
C HIS A 6 6.17 18.39 -14.40
N SER A 7 6.51 17.24 -14.98
CA SER A 7 6.05 16.87 -16.32
C SER A 7 4.74 16.08 -16.28
N HIS A 8 3.81 16.36 -17.19
CA HIS A 8 2.50 15.72 -17.28
C HIS A 8 2.30 15.02 -18.62
N LEU A 9 1.65 13.85 -18.63
CA LEU A 9 1.39 13.09 -19.85
C LEU A 9 -0.05 13.28 -20.34
N PHE A 10 -0.20 13.72 -21.58
CA PHE A 10 -1.48 13.88 -22.27
C PHE A 10 -1.61 12.82 -23.38
N LEU A 11 -2.65 11.99 -23.32
CA LEU A 11 -2.96 10.99 -24.34
C LEU A 11 -4.21 11.42 -25.11
N CYS A 12 -4.04 11.58 -26.42
CA CYS A 12 -5.06 12.07 -27.35
C CYS A 12 -5.32 11.05 -28.46
N ALA A 13 -6.58 10.84 -28.86
CA ALA A 13 -6.93 9.96 -29.97
C ALA A 13 -8.09 10.50 -30.82
N GLY A 14 -8.10 10.15 -32.11
CA GLY A 14 -9.11 10.58 -33.08
C GLY A 14 -9.44 9.50 -34.12
N ILE A 15 -10.70 9.45 -34.56
CA ILE A 15 -11.15 8.49 -35.59
C ILE A 15 -10.59 8.81 -36.98
N ASP A 16 -10.44 10.09 -37.29
CA ASP A 16 -9.89 10.61 -38.54
C ASP A 16 -9.12 11.91 -38.25
N ARG A 17 -8.50 12.49 -39.29
CA ARG A 17 -7.65 13.69 -39.12
C ARG A 17 -8.43 14.89 -38.57
N ALA A 18 -9.69 15.07 -38.94
CA ALA A 18 -10.48 16.20 -38.48
C ALA A 18 -10.85 16.04 -37.00
N ASP A 19 -11.33 14.85 -36.62
CA ASP A 19 -11.63 14.49 -35.23
C ASP A 19 -10.38 14.55 -34.34
N PHE A 20 -9.23 14.09 -34.85
CA PHE A 20 -7.96 14.16 -34.14
C PHE A 20 -7.48 15.59 -33.88
N LEU A 21 -7.59 16.48 -34.88
CA LEU A 21 -7.25 17.90 -34.72
C LEU A 21 -8.21 18.62 -33.77
N ASN A 22 -9.49 18.26 -33.78
CA ASN A 22 -10.47 18.76 -32.81
C ASN A 22 -10.15 18.27 -31.40
N SER A 23 -9.84 16.98 -31.22
CA SER A 23 -9.42 16.39 -29.95
C SER A 23 -8.18 17.07 -29.38
N LEU A 24 -7.18 17.37 -30.21
CA LEU A 24 -5.99 18.15 -29.81
C LEU A 24 -6.36 19.58 -29.37
N SER A 25 -7.35 20.20 -30.01
CA SER A 25 -7.80 21.56 -29.65
C SER A 25 -8.55 21.58 -28.33
N LEU A 26 -9.44 20.60 -28.11
CA LEU A 26 -10.15 20.39 -26.85
C LEU A 26 -9.17 20.14 -25.71
N LEU A 27 -8.16 19.31 -25.94
CA LEU A 27 -7.12 19.01 -24.95
C LEU A 27 -6.35 20.26 -24.52
N ALA A 28 -6.00 21.15 -25.46
CA ALA A 28 -5.38 22.44 -25.14
C ALA A 28 -6.30 23.32 -24.28
N THR A 29 -7.61 23.35 -24.57
CA THR A 29 -8.58 24.15 -23.80
C THR A 29 -8.79 23.58 -22.38
N CYS A 30 -8.99 22.26 -22.24
CA CYS A 30 -9.17 21.61 -20.94
C CYS A 30 -7.92 21.74 -20.07
N ALA A 31 -6.73 21.60 -20.65
CA ALA A 31 -5.48 21.71 -19.91
C ALA A 31 -5.27 23.11 -19.31
N THR A 32 -5.68 24.19 -19.97
CA THR A 32 -5.53 25.55 -19.39
C THR A 32 -6.26 25.73 -18.04
N ALA A 33 -7.33 24.97 -17.79
CA ALA A 33 -8.09 25.04 -16.53
C ALA A 33 -7.56 24.09 -15.44
N ASP A 34 -6.90 23.01 -15.83
CA ASP A 34 -6.56 21.87 -14.95
C ASP A 34 -5.05 21.73 -14.67
N PHE A 35 -4.18 22.27 -15.55
CA PHE A 35 -2.71 22.13 -15.42
C PHE A 35 -2.18 22.67 -14.09
N SER A 36 -2.82 23.71 -13.53
CA SER A 36 -2.47 24.29 -12.22
C SER A 36 -2.78 23.37 -11.03
N GLN A 37 -3.58 22.32 -11.26
CA GLN A 37 -3.96 21.30 -10.27
C GLN A 37 -3.31 19.94 -10.55
N CYS A 38 -2.58 19.79 -11.66
CA CYS A 38 -1.91 18.55 -12.06
C CYS A 38 -0.55 18.38 -11.37
N GLY A 39 -0.31 17.20 -10.79
CA GLY A 39 1.00 16.80 -10.29
C GLY A 39 1.93 16.28 -11.41
N ALA A 40 3.23 16.13 -11.09
CA ALA A 40 4.28 15.59 -12.00
C ALA A 40 4.03 14.15 -12.52
N SER A 41 2.93 13.54 -12.11
CA SER A 41 2.57 12.13 -12.31
C SER A 41 1.18 11.96 -12.95
N ASP A 42 0.47 13.05 -13.19
CA ASP A 42 -0.88 12.96 -13.72
C ASP A 42 -0.88 12.63 -15.21
N ILE A 43 -1.91 11.89 -15.61
CA ILE A 43 -2.16 11.49 -16.99
C ILE A 43 -3.56 11.92 -17.36
N THR A 44 -3.69 12.72 -18.40
CA THR A 44 -4.98 13.12 -18.98
C THR A 44 -5.21 12.32 -20.25
N VAL A 45 -6.34 11.62 -20.33
CA VAL A 45 -6.63 10.72 -21.45
C VAL A 45 -7.96 11.10 -22.09
N THR A 46 -7.95 11.36 -23.40
CA THR A 46 -9.18 11.37 -24.20
C THR A 46 -9.61 9.94 -24.51
N GLU A 47 -10.90 9.68 -24.63
CA GLU A 47 -11.42 8.37 -25.01
C GLU A 47 -10.78 7.84 -26.32
N ALA A 48 -10.09 6.70 -26.22
CA ALA A 48 -9.29 6.12 -27.30
C ALA A 48 -9.97 4.97 -28.06
N GLY A 49 -11.18 4.54 -27.66
CA GLY A 49 -11.85 3.34 -28.16
C GLY A 49 -11.91 3.26 -29.69
N GLY A 50 -11.14 2.33 -30.27
CA GLY A 50 -11.10 2.06 -31.72
C GLY A 50 -10.48 3.17 -32.59
N LYS A 51 -9.94 4.23 -32.00
CA LYS A 51 -9.41 5.40 -32.73
C LYS A 51 -7.98 5.15 -33.25
N PRO A 52 -7.71 5.26 -34.57
CA PRO A 52 -6.42 4.91 -35.16
C PRO A 52 -5.37 6.01 -35.05
N LEU A 53 -5.75 7.29 -35.04
CA LEU A 53 -4.79 8.39 -34.87
C LEU A 53 -4.60 8.65 -33.38
N ARG A 54 -3.36 8.54 -32.92
CA ARG A 54 -3.02 8.65 -31.49
C ARG A 54 -1.81 9.54 -31.29
N ALA A 55 -1.84 10.35 -30.23
CA ALA A 55 -0.67 11.08 -29.75
C ALA A 55 -0.50 10.98 -28.24
N GLY A 56 0.75 10.91 -27.81
CA GLY A 56 1.16 11.15 -26.43
C GLY A 56 2.00 12.43 -26.37
N ILE A 57 1.69 13.34 -25.46
CA ILE A 57 2.40 14.62 -25.31
C ILE A 57 2.81 14.75 -23.84
N ILE A 58 4.11 14.82 -23.59
CA ILE A 58 4.68 15.11 -22.27
C ILE A 58 4.93 16.61 -22.22
N ALA A 59 4.32 17.33 -21.27
CA ALA A 59 4.47 18.78 -21.16
C ALA A 59 4.76 19.23 -19.73
N ASP A 60 5.56 20.28 -19.60
CA ASP A 60 6.02 20.82 -18.31
C ASP A 60 5.20 22.06 -17.87
N SER A 61 4.42 22.64 -18.79
CA SER A 61 3.51 23.75 -18.54
C SER A 61 2.38 23.81 -19.58
N THR A 62 1.36 24.62 -19.33
CA THR A 62 0.29 24.92 -20.31
C THR A 62 0.84 25.52 -21.61
N ASP A 63 1.85 26.40 -21.51
CA ASP A 63 2.49 27.02 -22.68
C ASP A 63 3.28 25.99 -23.48
N ASP A 64 4.01 25.11 -22.79
CA ASP A 64 4.77 24.02 -23.41
C ASP A 64 3.84 23.02 -24.11
N LEU A 65 2.71 22.66 -23.48
CA LEU A 65 1.67 21.83 -24.10
C LEU A 65 1.11 22.49 -25.37
N THR A 66 0.78 23.78 -25.29
CA THR A 66 0.21 24.53 -26.42
C THR A 66 1.21 24.62 -27.58
N ALA A 67 2.49 24.85 -27.28
CA ALA A 67 3.56 24.86 -28.27
C ALA A 67 3.74 23.48 -28.95
N LYS A 68 3.73 22.39 -28.16
CA LYS A 68 3.84 21.01 -28.65
C LYS A 68 2.65 20.59 -29.50
N ILE A 69 1.43 20.96 -29.10
CA ILE A 69 0.21 20.72 -29.91
C ILE A 69 0.30 21.48 -31.23
N THR A 70 0.73 22.74 -31.21
CA THR A 70 0.90 23.55 -32.42
C THR A 70 1.92 22.91 -33.36
N LEU A 71 3.07 22.48 -32.82
CA LEU A 71 4.12 21.82 -33.59
C LEU A 71 3.64 20.49 -34.19
N LEU A 72 2.88 19.70 -33.45
CA LEU A 72 2.26 18.46 -33.96
C LEU A 72 1.28 18.76 -35.10
N LYS A 73 0.41 19.76 -34.94
CA LYS A 73 -0.55 20.18 -35.97
C LYS A 73 0.16 20.65 -37.24
N GLU A 74 1.21 21.45 -37.14
CA GLU A 74 2.01 21.89 -38.29
C GLU A 74 2.67 20.70 -38.99
N ARG A 75 3.25 19.76 -38.24
CA ARG A 75 3.88 18.57 -38.82
C ARG A 75 2.87 17.70 -39.59
N LEU A 76 1.67 17.56 -39.05
CA LEU A 76 0.57 16.82 -39.68
C LEU A 76 -0.01 17.50 -40.93
N LYS A 77 0.42 18.72 -41.29
CA LYS A 77 0.05 19.35 -42.58
C LYS A 77 0.79 18.74 -43.77
N SER A 78 1.95 18.15 -43.52
CA SER A 78 2.79 17.49 -44.54
C SER A 78 2.47 16.00 -44.63
N ASN A 79 2.92 15.34 -45.71
CA ASN A 79 2.93 13.89 -45.77
C ASN A 79 3.97 13.36 -44.76
N VAL A 80 3.51 12.72 -43.69
CA VAL A 80 4.35 12.24 -42.58
C VAL A 80 4.36 10.71 -42.49
N PRO A 81 5.42 10.11 -41.91
CA PRO A 81 5.44 8.69 -41.58
C PRO A 81 4.26 8.25 -40.70
N ALA A 82 3.95 6.95 -40.72
CA ALA A 82 2.88 6.35 -39.93
C ALA A 82 3.11 6.47 -38.41
N SER A 83 4.37 6.58 -37.98
CA SER A 83 4.73 6.94 -36.61
C SER A 83 5.95 7.84 -36.61
N PHE A 84 5.97 8.82 -35.71
CA PHE A 84 7.16 9.63 -35.49
C PHE A 84 7.17 10.18 -34.07
N GLN A 85 8.35 10.63 -33.65
CA GLN A 85 8.54 11.36 -32.41
C GLN A 85 9.07 12.74 -32.74
N ILE A 86 8.64 13.75 -31.99
CA ILE A 86 9.26 15.07 -32.01
C ILE A 86 10.10 15.17 -30.73
N PRO A 87 11.37 15.61 -30.85
CA PRO A 87 12.20 15.89 -29.68
C PRO A 87 11.44 16.76 -28.66
N ALA A 88 11.71 16.54 -27.37
CA ALA A 88 11.01 17.14 -26.23
C ALA A 88 9.65 16.52 -25.83
N GLY A 89 9.27 15.35 -26.35
CA GLY A 89 8.26 14.48 -25.72
C GLY A 89 6.90 14.43 -26.42
N VAL A 90 6.87 14.54 -27.75
CA VAL A 90 5.64 14.29 -28.55
C VAL A 90 5.79 12.99 -29.32
N TYR A 91 4.79 12.14 -29.20
CA TYR A 91 4.71 10.82 -29.83
C TYR A 91 3.45 10.78 -30.68
N PHE A 92 3.55 10.28 -31.90
CA PHE A 92 2.41 10.13 -32.80
C PHE A 92 2.43 8.75 -33.48
N GLY A 93 1.25 8.17 -33.66
CA GLY A 93 1.04 6.93 -34.39
C GLY A 93 -0.30 6.91 -35.10
N ASP A 94 -0.29 6.34 -36.29
CA ASP A 94 -1.44 6.07 -37.15
C ASP A 94 -1.58 4.55 -37.30
N LEU A 95 -2.50 3.96 -36.52
CA LEU A 95 -2.65 2.50 -36.43
C LEU A 95 -3.12 1.85 -37.73
N GLU A 96 -3.71 2.61 -38.66
CA GLU A 96 -4.12 2.07 -39.97
C GLU A 96 -2.93 1.91 -40.92
N ARG A 97 -1.88 2.71 -40.71
CA ARG A 97 -0.66 2.69 -41.53
C ARG A 97 0.50 1.97 -40.88
N LEU A 98 0.43 1.71 -39.57
CA LEU A 98 1.42 0.94 -38.84
C LEU A 98 1.20 -0.57 -39.06
N PRO A 99 2.28 -1.37 -39.06
CA PRO A 99 2.13 -2.82 -39.03
C PRO A 99 1.38 -3.24 -37.76
N ALA A 100 0.67 -4.37 -37.84
CA ALA A 100 -0.04 -4.94 -36.70
C ALA A 100 0.88 -5.06 -35.47
N ILE A 101 0.32 -4.84 -34.29
CA ILE A 101 1.03 -5.01 -33.02
C ILE A 101 1.54 -6.46 -32.95
N GLY A 102 2.86 -6.61 -33.01
CA GLY A 102 3.53 -7.88 -32.79
C GLY A 102 3.73 -8.16 -31.30
N LYS A 103 4.46 -9.24 -31.02
CA LYS A 103 4.83 -9.61 -29.65
C LYS A 103 5.74 -8.54 -29.01
N THR A 104 5.72 -8.49 -27.68
CA THR A 104 6.57 -7.64 -26.86
C THR A 104 7.67 -8.47 -26.20
N ALA A 105 8.93 -8.08 -26.42
CA ALA A 105 10.09 -8.63 -25.75
C ALA A 105 10.58 -7.69 -24.64
N PHE A 106 10.79 -8.22 -23.44
CA PHE A 106 11.54 -7.53 -22.38
C PHE A 106 13.02 -7.91 -22.47
N LEU A 107 13.86 -6.89 -22.56
CA LEU A 107 15.31 -6.99 -22.65
C LEU A 107 15.89 -6.56 -21.31
N PHE A 108 16.53 -7.48 -20.61
CA PHE A 108 17.11 -7.20 -19.30
C PHE A 108 18.58 -6.81 -19.45
N PRO A 109 18.96 -5.55 -19.13
CA PRO A 109 20.33 -5.09 -19.24
C PRO A 109 21.24 -5.76 -18.22
N GLY A 110 22.52 -5.80 -18.56
CA GLY A 110 23.53 -6.47 -17.78
C GLY A 110 24.43 -5.50 -17.03
N PHE A 111 25.65 -5.98 -16.80
CA PHE A 111 26.71 -5.20 -16.20
C PHE A 111 27.04 -3.91 -16.97
N ASN A 112 27.36 -2.82 -16.26
CA ASN A 112 27.68 -1.48 -16.77
C ASN A 112 26.51 -0.66 -17.34
N SER A 113 25.27 -1.13 -17.18
CA SER A 113 24.08 -0.33 -17.50
C SER A 113 23.62 0.57 -16.35
N GLN A 114 24.14 0.36 -15.13
CA GLN A 114 23.87 1.20 -13.98
C GLN A 114 24.48 2.61 -14.14
N HIS A 115 23.76 3.63 -13.71
CA HIS A 115 24.24 5.01 -13.70
C HIS A 115 23.76 5.76 -12.45
N SER A 116 24.42 6.88 -12.18
CA SER A 116 24.07 7.76 -11.06
C SER A 116 22.64 8.28 -11.21
N GLY A 117 21.87 8.26 -10.11
CA GLY A 117 20.51 8.78 -10.07
C GLY A 117 19.46 7.89 -10.75
N MET A 118 19.80 6.66 -11.15
CA MET A 118 18.80 5.70 -11.63
C MET A 118 17.72 5.48 -10.58
N LEU A 119 16.46 5.32 -11.00
CA LEU A 119 15.29 5.25 -10.11
C LEU A 119 15.09 6.45 -9.17
N GLY A 120 15.85 7.54 -9.28
CA GLY A 120 15.83 8.64 -8.30
C GLY A 120 14.45 9.31 -8.18
N GLY A 121 13.85 9.69 -9.32
CA GLY A 121 12.51 10.27 -9.33
C GLY A 121 11.46 9.30 -8.78
N LEU A 122 11.53 8.01 -9.13
CA LEU A 122 10.68 6.96 -8.57
C LEU A 122 10.89 6.76 -7.07
N ARG A 123 12.12 6.79 -6.57
CA ARG A 123 12.40 6.69 -5.12
C ARG A 123 11.75 7.85 -4.38
N GLU A 124 11.89 9.08 -4.87
CA GLU A 124 11.36 10.27 -4.23
C GLU A 124 9.83 10.31 -4.26
N THR A 125 9.25 9.88 -5.38
CA THR A 125 7.82 10.00 -5.63
C THR A 125 7.04 8.73 -5.38
N SER A 126 7.65 7.55 -5.19
CA SER A 126 6.94 6.29 -4.94
C SER A 126 7.13 5.81 -3.51
N ALA A 127 6.02 5.49 -2.82
CA ALA A 127 6.08 4.86 -1.50
C ALA A 127 6.65 3.44 -1.58
N GLU A 128 6.31 2.67 -2.62
CA GLU A 128 6.82 1.32 -2.82
C GLU A 128 8.33 1.31 -3.10
N PHE A 129 8.82 2.17 -4.02
CA PHE A 129 10.25 2.24 -4.28
C PHE A 129 10.99 2.84 -3.08
N SER A 130 10.44 3.85 -2.40
CA SER A 130 10.99 4.32 -1.11
C SER A 130 11.16 3.18 -0.09
N GLN A 131 10.16 2.30 0.04
CA GLN A 131 10.19 1.18 0.98
C GLN A 131 11.26 0.16 0.59
N TRP A 132 11.35 -0.23 -0.69
CA TRP A 132 12.42 -1.11 -1.19
C TRP A 132 13.80 -0.58 -0.83
N PHE A 133 14.03 0.72 -1.05
CA PHE A 133 15.31 1.36 -0.69
C PHE A 133 15.54 1.40 0.82
N SER A 134 14.49 1.60 1.62
CA SER A 134 14.59 1.57 3.09
C SER A 134 14.91 0.16 3.61
N GLU A 135 14.27 -0.87 3.06
CA GLU A 135 14.50 -2.27 3.45
C GLU A 135 15.92 -2.72 3.07
N LEU A 136 16.40 -2.33 1.89
CA LEU A 136 17.79 -2.58 1.47
C LEU A 136 18.81 -1.92 2.41
N ALA A 137 18.48 -0.77 2.99
CA ALA A 137 19.37 -0.06 3.90
C ALA A 137 19.53 -0.83 5.21
N GLY A 138 18.44 -1.42 5.70
CA GLY A 138 18.41 -2.21 6.94
C GLY A 138 19.00 -3.61 6.82
N LEU A 139 19.38 -4.06 5.62
CA LEU A 139 19.94 -5.39 5.38
C LEU A 139 21.46 -5.41 5.22
N VAL A 140 22.14 -4.28 5.42
CA VAL A 140 23.61 -4.19 5.44
C VAL A 140 24.13 -4.53 6.84
N PRO A 141 24.86 -5.65 7.05
CA PRO A 141 25.38 -6.02 8.37
C PRO A 141 26.45 -5.03 8.84
N THR A 142 26.37 -4.61 10.11
CA THR A 142 27.09 -3.46 10.68
C THR A 142 28.58 -3.65 10.97
N GLU A 143 29.18 -4.84 10.86
CA GLU A 143 30.59 -5.02 11.29
C GLU A 143 31.58 -5.58 10.26
N SER A 144 31.16 -6.24 9.17
CA SER A 144 32.07 -6.66 8.07
C SER A 144 32.02 -5.74 6.84
N ALA A 145 31.13 -4.73 6.84
CA ALA A 145 30.75 -3.96 5.66
C ALA A 145 31.58 -2.70 5.36
N ARG A 146 32.66 -2.40 6.10
CA ARG A 146 33.55 -1.26 5.74
C ARG A 146 34.21 -1.39 4.35
N SER A 147 34.10 -2.56 3.72
CA SER A 147 34.58 -2.84 2.36
C SER A 147 33.47 -3.02 1.31
N GLN A 148 32.18 -2.96 1.68
CA GLN A 148 31.05 -3.19 0.76
C GLN A 148 30.34 -1.86 0.42
N VAL A 149 30.24 -1.55 -0.88
CA VAL A 149 29.37 -0.47 -1.37
C VAL A 149 27.95 -1.02 -1.35
N SER A 150 27.03 -0.36 -0.64
CA SER A 150 25.65 -0.84 -0.55
C SER A 150 24.94 -0.72 -1.91
N ILE A 151 23.91 -1.53 -2.12
CA ILE A 151 23.01 -1.43 -3.29
C ILE A 151 22.51 0.01 -3.45
N ILE A 152 22.26 0.68 -2.33
CA ILE A 152 21.79 2.06 -2.26
C ILE A 152 22.87 3.04 -2.68
N ASP A 153 24.13 2.87 -2.24
CA ASP A 153 25.23 3.76 -2.66
C ASP A 153 25.47 3.70 -4.18
N SER A 154 25.22 2.54 -4.78
CA SER A 154 25.31 2.34 -6.23
C SER A 154 24.18 3.03 -6.99
N ILE A 155 23.02 3.26 -6.35
CA ILE A 155 21.86 3.93 -6.93
C ILE A 155 21.90 5.45 -6.66
N ASP A 156 22.23 5.85 -5.43
CA ASP A 156 22.16 7.22 -4.91
C ASP A 156 23.22 8.15 -5.49
N GLY A 157 24.25 7.63 -6.14
CA GLY A 157 25.14 8.48 -6.93
C GLY A 157 25.92 9.52 -6.14
N ARG A 158 26.05 9.37 -4.80
CA ARG A 158 26.84 10.26 -3.92
C ARG A 158 28.33 10.34 -4.31
N ARG A 159 28.77 9.49 -5.24
CA ARG A 159 29.95 9.70 -6.10
C ARG A 159 29.48 10.20 -7.47
N SER A 160 29.59 11.51 -7.70
CA SER A 160 29.40 12.15 -9.00
C SER A 160 30.23 11.42 -10.06
N ARG A 161 29.59 10.78 -11.06
CA ARG A 161 30.23 9.93 -12.08
C ARG A 161 31.26 8.98 -11.47
N LEU A 162 30.90 7.71 -11.29
CA LEU A 162 31.91 6.67 -11.11
C LEU A 162 33.04 6.94 -12.11
N PRO A 163 34.28 7.24 -11.64
CA PRO A 163 35.30 7.73 -12.54
C PRO A 163 35.62 6.63 -13.55
N SER A 164 36.02 7.01 -14.77
CA SER A 164 36.27 6.08 -15.88
C SER A 164 37.35 5.01 -15.59
N ASN A 165 37.99 5.07 -14.42
CA ASN A 165 39.03 4.19 -13.91
C ASN A 165 38.59 3.36 -12.68
N LEU A 166 37.30 3.07 -12.50
CA LEU A 166 36.86 2.15 -11.45
C LEU A 166 37.64 0.83 -11.52
N THR A 167 38.08 0.36 -10.36
CA THR A 167 38.63 -1.00 -10.25
C THR A 167 37.57 -2.03 -10.64
N PRO A 168 37.95 -3.20 -11.18
CA PRO A 168 37.01 -4.28 -11.48
C PRO A 168 36.11 -4.61 -10.28
N GLN A 169 36.67 -4.55 -9.07
CA GLN A 169 35.98 -4.75 -7.80
C GLN A 169 34.87 -3.72 -7.54
N GLU A 170 35.07 -2.45 -7.88
CA GLU A 170 34.06 -1.42 -7.73
C GLU A 170 32.94 -1.55 -8.76
N GLN A 171 33.25 -2.03 -9.98
CA GLN A 171 32.24 -2.23 -11.01
C GLN A 171 31.32 -3.41 -10.65
N ILE A 172 31.88 -4.53 -10.16
CA ILE A 172 31.15 -5.76 -9.73
C ILE A 172 30.07 -5.46 -8.69
N ARG A 173 30.31 -4.49 -7.81
CA ARG A 173 29.36 -4.08 -6.75
C ARG A 173 28.06 -3.47 -7.28
N GLY A 174 28.01 -3.05 -8.55
CA GLY A 174 26.80 -2.52 -9.20
C GLY A 174 25.81 -3.59 -9.69
N VAL A 175 26.19 -4.87 -9.71
CA VAL A 175 25.35 -5.97 -10.21
C VAL A 175 24.00 -6.07 -9.49
N PRO A 176 23.95 -6.13 -8.15
CA PRO A 176 22.67 -6.28 -7.45
C PRO A 176 21.75 -5.06 -7.67
N ALA A 177 22.31 -3.86 -7.82
CA ALA A 177 21.54 -2.65 -8.10
C ALA A 177 20.93 -2.66 -9.52
N CYS A 178 21.66 -3.16 -10.52
CA CYS A 178 21.15 -3.33 -11.88
C CYS A 178 20.02 -4.37 -11.93
N LEU A 179 20.21 -5.51 -11.25
CA LEU A 179 19.20 -6.56 -11.15
C LEU A 179 17.95 -6.07 -10.45
N LEU A 180 18.09 -5.44 -9.28
CA LEU A 180 16.95 -4.89 -8.54
C LEU A 180 16.17 -3.88 -9.38
N SER A 181 16.85 -2.93 -10.03
CA SER A 181 16.20 -1.93 -10.87
C SER A 181 15.36 -2.58 -11.97
N SER A 182 15.92 -3.61 -12.61
CA SER A 182 15.21 -4.40 -13.62
C SER A 182 13.95 -5.09 -13.07
N LEU A 183 14.01 -5.66 -11.86
CA LEU A 183 12.87 -6.30 -11.20
C LEU A 183 11.75 -5.31 -10.86
N LEU A 184 12.13 -4.15 -10.30
CA LEU A 184 11.15 -3.13 -9.92
C LEU A 184 10.46 -2.52 -11.14
N LEU A 185 11.22 -2.26 -12.21
CA LEU A 185 10.67 -1.73 -13.46
C LEU A 185 9.81 -2.76 -14.20
N ASP A 186 10.14 -4.06 -14.14
CA ASP A 186 9.28 -5.14 -14.68
C ASP A 186 7.92 -5.17 -13.99
N ASN A 187 7.87 -5.10 -12.66
CA ASN A 187 6.61 -5.05 -11.91
C ASN A 187 5.80 -3.79 -12.23
N LEU A 188 6.45 -2.63 -12.31
CA LEU A 188 5.79 -1.37 -12.67
C LEU A 188 5.19 -1.42 -14.08
N LEU A 189 5.94 -1.93 -15.06
CA LEU A 189 5.45 -2.10 -16.44
C LEU A 189 4.17 -2.94 -16.51
N LYS A 190 4.12 -4.04 -15.75
CA LYS A 190 2.94 -4.91 -15.68
C LYS A 190 1.73 -4.19 -15.06
N ASP A 191 1.95 -3.37 -14.03
CA ASP A 191 0.89 -2.56 -13.42
C ASP A 191 0.32 -1.51 -14.38
N ILE A 192 1.14 -0.97 -15.28
CA ILE A 192 0.70 -0.04 -16.34
C ILE A 192 0.19 -0.73 -17.61
N GLY A 193 0.03 -2.06 -17.58
CA GLY A 193 -0.56 -2.85 -18.66
C GLY A 193 0.41 -3.26 -19.77
N VAL A 194 1.71 -3.11 -19.57
CA VAL A 194 2.75 -3.57 -20.51
C VAL A 194 3.30 -4.91 -20.02
N TYR A 195 3.05 -5.97 -20.79
CA TYR A 195 3.46 -7.33 -20.45
C TYR A 195 4.42 -7.90 -21.50
N PRO A 196 5.40 -8.72 -21.11
CA PRO A 196 6.24 -9.44 -22.06
C PRO A 196 5.54 -10.70 -22.57
N ASP A 197 5.64 -10.94 -23.88
CA ASP A 197 5.40 -12.25 -24.49
C ASP A 197 6.65 -13.14 -24.42
N VAL A 198 7.82 -12.51 -24.33
CA VAL A 198 9.13 -13.16 -24.26
C VAL A 198 10.11 -12.26 -23.52
N ALA A 199 11.07 -12.86 -22.83
CA ALA A 199 12.19 -12.17 -22.21
C ALA A 199 13.52 -12.64 -22.81
N VAL A 200 14.54 -11.77 -22.77
CA VAL A 200 15.94 -12.13 -23.00
C VAL A 200 16.82 -11.25 -22.10
N GLY A 201 17.84 -11.85 -21.50
CA GLY A 201 18.82 -11.10 -20.71
C GLY A 201 20.13 -10.91 -21.46
N TYR A 202 20.78 -9.78 -21.22
CA TYR A 202 22.11 -9.49 -21.70
C TYR A 202 23.13 -9.74 -20.59
N SER A 203 24.02 -10.73 -20.75
CA SER A 203 25.01 -11.11 -19.73
C SER A 203 24.32 -11.39 -18.39
N VAL A 204 24.80 -10.79 -17.29
CA VAL A 204 24.21 -10.83 -15.95
C VAL A 204 22.71 -10.52 -15.93
N GLY A 205 22.18 -9.75 -16.90
CA GLY A 205 20.75 -9.51 -17.06
C GLY A 205 19.92 -10.78 -17.30
N GLU A 206 20.52 -11.90 -17.72
CA GLU A 206 19.83 -13.20 -17.80
C GLU A 206 19.34 -13.67 -16.42
N LEU A 207 20.00 -13.27 -15.33
CA LEU A 207 19.50 -13.51 -13.97
C LEU A 207 18.21 -12.73 -13.69
N ALA A 208 18.14 -11.46 -14.06
CA ALA A 208 16.90 -10.67 -13.94
C ALA A 208 15.79 -11.29 -14.81
N ALA A 209 16.11 -11.72 -16.03
CA ALA A 209 15.17 -12.38 -16.92
C ALA A 209 14.66 -13.73 -16.36
N LEU A 210 15.52 -14.51 -15.71
CA LEU A 210 15.13 -15.75 -15.02
C LEU A 210 14.20 -15.48 -13.83
N ILE A 211 14.46 -14.44 -13.04
CA ILE A 211 13.62 -14.07 -11.89
C ILE A 211 12.28 -13.49 -12.36
N CYS A 212 12.28 -12.47 -13.21
CA CYS A 212 11.06 -11.83 -13.77
C CYS A 212 10.21 -12.82 -14.57
N GLY A 213 10.84 -13.77 -15.26
CA GLY A 213 10.18 -14.83 -15.99
C GLY A 213 9.64 -15.96 -15.11
N GLY A 214 9.91 -15.94 -13.80
CA GLY A 214 9.43 -16.94 -12.84
C GLY A 214 10.17 -18.29 -12.89
N TYR A 215 11.36 -18.35 -13.47
CA TYR A 215 12.22 -19.54 -13.42
C TYR A 215 12.95 -19.66 -12.08
N ILE A 216 13.19 -18.54 -11.40
CA ILE A 216 13.74 -18.48 -10.05
C ILE A 216 12.70 -17.81 -9.15
N PRO A 217 11.87 -18.58 -8.45
CA PRO A 217 10.83 -18.04 -7.58
C PRO A 217 11.45 -17.46 -6.29
N TRP A 218 10.73 -16.53 -5.68
CA TRP A 218 11.07 -15.93 -4.39
C TRP A 218 9.80 -15.74 -3.57
N GLU A 219 9.86 -15.98 -2.25
CA GLU A 219 8.69 -16.01 -1.37
C GLU A 219 8.52 -14.71 -0.57
N SER A 220 9.60 -13.96 -0.36
CA SER A 220 9.58 -12.68 0.33
C SER A 220 10.60 -11.70 -0.26
N ARG A 221 10.42 -10.40 0.00
CA ARG A 221 11.39 -9.36 -0.37
C ARG A 221 12.77 -9.65 0.23
N LEU A 222 12.82 -10.19 1.44
CA LEU A 222 14.05 -10.58 2.11
C LEU A 222 14.78 -11.71 1.36
N ASP A 223 14.05 -12.72 0.89
CA ASP A 223 14.63 -13.82 0.10
C ASP A 223 15.19 -13.30 -1.22
N LEU A 224 14.48 -12.38 -1.86
CA LEU A 224 14.94 -11.73 -3.09
C LEU A 224 16.22 -10.92 -2.84
N VAL A 225 16.29 -10.12 -1.76
CA VAL A 225 17.50 -9.36 -1.43
C VAL A 225 18.69 -10.29 -1.12
N ARG A 226 18.47 -11.38 -0.37
CA ARG A 226 19.51 -12.38 -0.10
C ARG A 226 20.02 -13.02 -1.39
N LEU A 227 19.11 -13.36 -2.30
CA LEU A 227 19.45 -13.89 -3.62
C LEU A 227 20.30 -12.90 -4.41
N LEU A 228 19.89 -11.63 -4.48
CA LEU A 228 20.63 -10.59 -5.20
C LEU A 228 22.01 -10.32 -4.58
N ASN A 229 22.12 -10.30 -3.25
CA ASN A 229 23.39 -10.16 -2.55
C ASN A 229 24.33 -11.33 -2.78
N GLY A 230 23.81 -12.56 -2.89
CA GLY A 230 24.60 -13.74 -3.23
C GLY A 230 25.33 -13.62 -4.58
N PHE A 231 24.76 -12.88 -5.54
CA PHE A 231 25.42 -12.58 -6.82
C PHE A 231 26.36 -11.37 -6.77
N GLY A 232 26.29 -10.56 -5.71
CA GLY A 232 27.20 -9.45 -5.44
C GLY A 232 28.51 -9.86 -4.76
N ASP A 233 28.67 -11.12 -4.37
CA ASP A 233 29.88 -11.63 -3.72
C ASP A 233 31.07 -11.57 -4.69
N PHE A 234 32.02 -10.69 -4.37
CA PHE A 234 33.23 -10.45 -5.14
C PHE A 234 34.03 -11.73 -5.39
N GLU A 235 34.01 -12.72 -4.49
CA GLU A 235 34.76 -13.98 -4.66
C GLU A 235 34.25 -14.83 -5.85
N LEU A 236 33.02 -14.61 -6.34
CA LEU A 236 32.55 -15.22 -7.59
C LEU A 236 33.27 -14.65 -8.81
N TRP A 237 33.78 -13.43 -8.70
CA TRP A 237 34.27 -12.60 -9.79
C TRP A 237 35.79 -12.34 -9.72
N ALA A 238 36.38 -12.47 -8.53
CA ALA A 238 37.71 -11.98 -8.18
C ALA A 238 38.87 -12.88 -8.59
N ASP A 239 38.66 -14.20 -8.67
CA ASP A 239 39.78 -15.14 -8.84
C ASP A 239 39.98 -15.62 -10.28
N ALA A 240 39.58 -14.83 -11.29
CA ALA A 240 40.02 -15.04 -12.67
C ALA A 240 41.39 -14.37 -12.93
N VAL A 241 42.37 -14.80 -12.13
CA VAL A 241 43.85 -14.84 -12.22
C VAL A 241 44.61 -13.84 -13.12
N ASP A 242 45.52 -13.12 -12.46
CA ASP A 242 46.77 -12.45 -12.90
C ASP A 242 46.71 -11.42 -14.04
N SER A 243 46.64 -10.14 -13.66
CA SER A 243 47.21 -8.97 -14.38
C SER A 243 46.73 -8.72 -15.82
N GLU A 244 46.92 -7.49 -16.31
CA GLU A 244 46.69 -7.17 -17.74
C GLU A 244 47.57 -7.97 -18.73
N ASP A 245 48.49 -8.79 -18.20
CA ASP A 245 49.39 -9.64 -18.96
C ASP A 245 48.76 -10.98 -19.38
N THR A 246 47.64 -11.41 -18.79
CA THR A 246 47.00 -12.70 -19.13
C THR A 246 45.99 -12.57 -20.27
N TYR A 247 45.16 -11.52 -20.28
CA TYR A 247 44.19 -11.28 -21.34
C TYR A 247 43.82 -9.80 -21.46
N ARG A 248 43.27 -9.42 -22.62
CA ARG A 248 42.78 -8.08 -22.95
C ARG A 248 41.43 -8.15 -23.63
N ARG A 249 40.69 -7.04 -23.55
CA ARG A 249 39.37 -6.88 -24.17
C ARG A 249 39.37 -5.66 -25.08
N ILE A 250 38.76 -5.78 -26.25
CA ILE A 250 38.54 -4.66 -27.17
C ILE A 250 37.10 -4.62 -27.64
N ALA A 251 36.52 -3.43 -27.69
CA ALA A 251 35.34 -3.18 -28.49
C ALA A 251 35.76 -3.00 -29.95
N VAL A 252 35.01 -3.58 -30.86
CA VAL A 252 35.16 -3.42 -32.32
C VAL A 252 33.84 -2.85 -32.82
N ASN A 253 33.91 -1.69 -33.46
CA ASN A 253 32.73 -0.98 -33.98
C ASN A 253 32.88 -0.72 -35.47
N GLY A 254 31.77 -0.71 -36.21
CA GLY A 254 31.72 -0.50 -37.66
C GLY A 254 31.55 -1.77 -38.49
N GLU A 255 32.02 -1.75 -39.74
CA GLU A 255 31.80 -2.82 -40.73
C GLU A 255 32.85 -3.95 -40.67
N PHE A 256 32.94 -4.65 -39.52
CA PHE A 256 33.98 -5.67 -39.29
C PHE A 256 33.50 -7.12 -39.46
N ARG A 257 32.18 -7.36 -39.57
CA ARG A 257 31.59 -8.71 -39.44
C ARG A 257 32.15 -9.74 -40.40
N ARG A 258 32.34 -9.36 -41.66
CA ARG A 258 32.87 -10.24 -42.71
C ARG A 258 34.30 -10.71 -42.41
N MET A 259 35.04 -9.94 -41.60
CA MET A 259 36.43 -10.21 -41.26
C MET A 259 36.57 -11.02 -39.97
N LEU A 260 35.57 -10.99 -39.09
CA LEU A 260 35.65 -11.60 -37.77
C LEU A 260 36.01 -13.10 -37.80
N PRO A 261 35.42 -13.96 -38.65
CA PRO A 261 35.82 -15.37 -38.74
C PRO A 261 37.27 -15.57 -39.18
N LYS A 262 37.80 -14.70 -40.06
CA LYS A 262 39.19 -14.76 -40.52
C LYS A 262 40.16 -14.35 -39.40
N VAL A 263 39.85 -13.27 -38.70
CA VAL A 263 40.65 -12.77 -37.56
C VAL A 263 40.70 -13.82 -36.44
N MET A 264 39.55 -14.40 -36.06
CA MET A 264 39.48 -15.42 -35.01
C MET A 264 40.24 -16.71 -35.37
N LYS A 265 40.16 -17.17 -36.63
CA LYS A 265 40.90 -18.36 -37.10
C LYS A 265 42.41 -18.23 -37.00
N ARG A 266 42.96 -17.00 -37.03
CA ARG A 266 44.40 -16.74 -36.89
C ARG A 266 44.92 -16.98 -35.46
N PHE A 267 44.04 -16.89 -34.47
CA PHE A 267 44.39 -16.99 -33.05
C PHE A 267 43.54 -18.05 -32.31
N PRO A 268 43.59 -19.33 -32.73
CA PRO A 268 42.75 -20.37 -32.16
C PRO A 268 43.04 -20.58 -30.66
N GLY A 269 41.99 -20.60 -29.84
CA GLY A 269 42.09 -20.73 -28.38
C GLY A 269 42.73 -19.55 -27.66
N LYS A 270 43.08 -18.47 -28.38
CA LYS A 270 43.75 -17.26 -27.87
C LYS A 270 42.94 -15.98 -28.08
N LEU A 271 41.89 -16.03 -28.89
CA LEU A 271 40.97 -14.92 -29.17
C LEU A 271 39.55 -15.47 -29.29
N PHE A 272 38.62 -14.85 -28.59
CA PHE A 272 37.22 -15.23 -28.53
C PHE A 272 36.32 -14.03 -28.82
N LEU A 273 35.23 -14.28 -29.52
CA LEU A 273 34.10 -13.36 -29.53
C LEU A 273 33.44 -13.45 -28.15
N GLN A 274 33.50 -12.37 -27.38
CA GLN A 274 32.93 -12.35 -26.04
C GLN A 274 31.45 -11.92 -26.10
N PHE A 275 31.19 -10.85 -26.86
CA PHE A 275 29.85 -10.31 -27.07
C PHE A 275 29.63 -9.97 -28.55
N ASP A 276 28.58 -10.53 -29.15
CA ASP A 276 28.01 -10.08 -30.43
C ASP A 276 26.82 -9.15 -30.13
N ASN A 277 27.10 -7.87 -29.91
CA ASN A 277 26.14 -6.90 -29.37
C ASN A 277 25.02 -6.56 -30.36
N CYS A 278 25.41 -6.01 -31.49
CA CYS A 278 24.53 -5.50 -32.55
C CYS A 278 25.30 -5.43 -33.87
N SER A 279 24.62 -5.21 -35.00
CA SER A 279 25.21 -5.21 -36.35
C SER A 279 26.59 -4.56 -36.45
N HIS A 280 26.81 -3.42 -35.80
CA HIS A 280 28.06 -2.67 -35.89
C HIS A 280 28.86 -2.64 -34.58
N SER A 281 28.59 -3.52 -33.61
CA SER A 281 29.38 -3.58 -32.37
C SER A 281 29.60 -5.01 -31.88
N SER A 282 30.83 -5.32 -31.48
CA SER A 282 31.19 -6.58 -30.80
C SER A 282 32.34 -6.37 -29.84
N VAL A 283 32.52 -7.30 -28.92
CA VAL A 283 33.64 -7.29 -27.98
C VAL A 283 34.46 -8.57 -28.16
N LEU A 284 35.76 -8.41 -28.35
CA LEU A 284 36.71 -9.52 -28.40
C LEU A 284 37.50 -9.60 -27.09
N CYS A 285 37.75 -10.83 -26.65
CA CYS A 285 38.59 -11.12 -25.49
C CYS A 285 39.66 -12.12 -25.90
N GLY A 286 40.91 -11.87 -25.53
CA GLY A 286 42.01 -12.77 -25.91
C GLY A 286 43.33 -12.39 -25.25
N SER A 287 44.38 -13.17 -25.53
CA SER A 287 45.73 -12.89 -25.01
C SER A 287 46.22 -11.52 -25.53
N PRO A 288 47.11 -10.82 -24.80
CA PRO A 288 47.62 -9.51 -25.27
C PRO A 288 48.12 -9.54 -26.72
N SER A 289 48.89 -10.57 -27.08
CA SER A 289 49.41 -10.74 -28.45
C SER A 289 48.31 -10.98 -29.50
N ALA A 290 47.29 -11.77 -29.19
CA ALA A 290 46.18 -12.03 -30.10
C ALA A 290 45.31 -10.79 -30.30
N ILE A 291 45.10 -10.00 -29.24
CA ILE A 291 44.37 -8.72 -29.31
C ILE A 291 45.15 -7.70 -30.14
N THR A 292 46.46 -7.56 -29.94
CA THR A 292 47.29 -6.68 -30.79
C THR A 292 47.21 -7.08 -32.27
N GLY A 293 47.32 -8.38 -32.58
CA GLY A 293 47.19 -8.84 -33.97
C GLY A 293 45.79 -8.69 -34.55
N ALA A 294 44.74 -8.81 -33.72
CA ALA A 294 43.37 -8.54 -34.13
C ALA A 294 43.15 -7.06 -34.43
N VAL A 295 43.66 -6.15 -33.59
CA VAL A 295 43.61 -4.69 -33.81
C VAL A 295 44.35 -4.31 -35.09
N GLU A 296 45.55 -4.84 -35.32
CA GLU A 296 46.33 -4.57 -36.53
C GLU A 296 45.54 -4.95 -37.80
N GLN A 297 44.86 -6.10 -37.79
CA GLN A 297 44.09 -6.55 -38.94
C GLN A 297 42.76 -5.81 -39.11
N LEU A 298 42.04 -5.53 -38.01
CA LEU A 298 40.75 -4.85 -38.04
C LEU A 298 40.88 -3.38 -38.39
N SER A 299 41.95 -2.72 -37.94
CA SER A 299 42.19 -1.29 -38.21
C SER A 299 42.58 -0.99 -39.67
N GLN A 300 42.82 -2.01 -40.50
CA GLN A 300 43.03 -1.86 -41.95
C GLN A 300 41.73 -1.65 -42.72
N GLU A 301 40.59 -2.02 -42.15
CA GLU A 301 39.29 -1.90 -42.80
C GLU A 301 38.71 -0.50 -42.63
N VAL A 302 38.20 0.07 -43.73
CA VAL A 302 37.61 1.41 -43.71
C VAL A 302 36.36 1.42 -42.84
N GLY A 303 36.31 2.35 -41.87
CA GLY A 303 35.15 2.52 -40.99
C GLY A 303 35.11 1.59 -39.78
N VAL A 304 36.16 0.78 -39.54
CA VAL A 304 36.28 -0.04 -38.33
C VAL A 304 37.09 0.69 -37.25
N ILE A 305 36.54 0.78 -36.05
CA ILE A 305 37.17 1.40 -34.88
C ILE A 305 37.32 0.36 -33.77
N THR A 306 38.54 0.18 -33.29
CA THR A 306 38.82 -0.67 -32.13
C THR A 306 39.15 0.18 -30.90
N MET A 307 38.55 -0.13 -29.76
CA MET A 307 38.78 0.57 -28.49
C MET A 307 39.10 -0.43 -27.38
N PRO A 308 40.21 -0.24 -26.63
CA PRO A 308 40.48 -1.08 -25.45
C PRO A 308 39.39 -0.87 -24.38
N LEU A 309 38.98 -1.95 -23.73
CA LEU A 309 38.04 -1.91 -22.61
C LEU A 309 38.77 -2.12 -21.28
N PRO A 310 38.26 -1.54 -20.16
CA PRO A 310 38.84 -1.77 -18.83
C PRO A 310 38.97 -3.26 -18.49
N TYR A 311 39.99 -3.58 -17.68
CA TYR A 311 40.21 -4.93 -17.19
C TYR A 311 38.98 -5.43 -16.42
N MET A 312 38.55 -6.64 -16.72
CA MET A 312 37.40 -7.35 -16.14
C MET A 312 37.57 -8.83 -16.40
N ALA A 313 37.05 -9.73 -15.55
CA ALA A 313 37.08 -11.18 -15.78
C ALA A 313 36.70 -11.57 -17.24
N PRO A 314 37.32 -12.61 -17.83
CA PRO A 314 37.06 -13.04 -19.22
C PRO A 314 35.74 -13.84 -19.32
N LEU A 315 34.67 -13.33 -18.69
CA LEU A 315 33.31 -13.87 -18.71
C LEU A 315 32.86 -14.12 -20.15
N HIS A 316 31.96 -15.08 -20.35
CA HIS A 316 31.42 -15.39 -21.68
C HIS A 316 32.49 -15.91 -22.66
N THR A 317 33.56 -16.47 -22.12
CA THR A 317 34.59 -17.18 -22.88
C THR A 317 34.95 -18.50 -22.18
N PRO A 318 35.51 -19.49 -22.90
CA PRO A 318 35.98 -20.72 -22.29
C PRO A 318 37.02 -20.51 -21.18
N TRP A 319 37.74 -19.37 -21.17
CA TRP A 319 38.73 -19.05 -20.14
C TRP A 319 38.12 -18.82 -18.75
N TYR A 320 36.81 -18.58 -18.65
CA TYR A 320 36.12 -18.46 -17.36
C TYR A 320 35.65 -19.81 -16.79
N SER A 321 35.95 -20.95 -17.43
CA SER A 321 35.38 -22.27 -17.05
C SER A 321 35.66 -22.67 -15.60
N ASN A 322 36.86 -22.38 -15.08
CA ASN A 322 37.24 -22.73 -13.72
C ASN A 322 36.42 -21.92 -12.71
N GLN A 323 36.29 -20.61 -12.91
CA GLN A 323 35.55 -19.70 -12.03
C GLN A 323 34.03 -19.87 -12.16
N ALA A 324 33.55 -20.21 -13.36
CA ALA A 324 32.14 -20.55 -13.58
C ALA A 324 31.65 -21.71 -12.71
N THR A 325 32.54 -22.57 -12.18
CA THR A 325 32.15 -23.58 -11.18
C THR A 325 31.59 -22.95 -9.90
N ARG A 326 32.08 -21.78 -9.48
CA ARG A 326 31.58 -21.04 -8.32
C ARG A 326 30.18 -20.51 -8.59
N VAL A 327 29.95 -19.91 -9.76
CA VAL A 327 28.62 -19.46 -10.18
C VAL A 327 27.63 -20.63 -10.25
N ARG A 328 28.05 -21.78 -10.79
CA ARG A 328 27.22 -22.99 -10.79
C ARG A 328 26.87 -23.49 -9.38
N LYS A 329 27.77 -23.36 -8.39
CA LYS A 329 27.47 -23.68 -6.99
C LYS A 329 26.41 -22.75 -6.41
N VAL A 330 26.49 -21.45 -6.68
CA VAL A 330 25.44 -20.49 -6.27
C VAL A 330 24.10 -20.86 -6.90
N LEU A 331 24.08 -21.09 -8.23
CA LEU A 331 22.86 -21.52 -8.94
C LEU A 331 22.32 -22.86 -8.42
N ALA A 332 23.17 -23.76 -7.94
CA ALA A 332 22.74 -25.03 -7.34
C ALA A 332 22.02 -24.85 -5.99
N GLY A 333 22.35 -23.79 -5.25
CA GLY A 333 21.68 -23.42 -4.00
C GLY A 333 20.34 -22.72 -4.20
N LEU A 334 19.99 -22.31 -5.42
CA LEU A 334 18.74 -21.64 -5.73
C LEU A 334 17.62 -22.62 -6.09
N ALA A 335 16.41 -22.28 -5.67
CA ALA A 335 15.18 -22.88 -6.17
C ALA A 335 14.96 -22.48 -7.63
N PHE A 336 14.48 -23.44 -8.43
CA PHE A 336 14.15 -23.23 -9.83
C PHE A 336 12.79 -23.87 -10.12
N SER A 337 12.03 -23.27 -11.02
CA SER A 337 10.73 -23.73 -11.49
C SER A 337 10.61 -23.64 -13.01
N SER A 338 9.56 -24.26 -13.56
CA SER A 338 9.13 -23.98 -14.94
C SER A 338 8.63 -22.53 -15.01
N GLY A 339 9.38 -21.65 -15.68
CA GLY A 339 9.03 -20.24 -15.79
C GLY A 339 7.67 -20.00 -16.44
N LYS A 340 7.10 -18.82 -16.18
CA LYS A 340 5.81 -18.37 -16.70
C LYS A 340 5.96 -17.64 -18.04
N THR A 341 7.04 -16.88 -18.19
CA THR A 341 7.34 -16.14 -19.43
C THR A 341 8.39 -16.91 -20.23
N PRO A 342 8.20 -17.13 -21.55
CA PRO A 342 9.24 -17.69 -22.40
C PRO A 342 10.53 -16.85 -22.31
N LEU A 343 11.66 -17.50 -22.05
CA LEU A 343 12.97 -16.84 -21.95
C LEU A 343 13.88 -17.36 -23.07
N LEU A 344 14.32 -16.48 -23.96
CA LEU A 344 15.33 -16.80 -24.97
C LEU A 344 16.71 -16.64 -24.35
N SER A 345 17.55 -17.67 -24.45
CA SER A 345 18.94 -17.55 -23.99
C SER A 345 19.79 -16.78 -24.99
N GLY A 346 20.48 -15.76 -24.51
CA GLY A 346 21.37 -14.93 -25.32
C GLY A 346 22.63 -15.66 -25.80
N THR A 347 22.86 -16.92 -25.42
CA THR A 347 24.05 -17.69 -25.83
C THR A 347 23.68 -18.84 -26.78
N SER A 348 22.77 -19.72 -26.35
CA SER A 348 22.32 -20.86 -27.17
C SER A 348 21.35 -20.46 -28.30
N LEU A 349 20.67 -19.32 -28.18
CA LEU A 349 19.56 -18.90 -29.07
C LEU A 349 18.35 -19.82 -29.06
N ASP A 350 18.26 -20.68 -28.05
CA ASP A 350 17.09 -21.51 -27.77
C ASP A 350 16.36 -20.99 -26.54
N PHE A 351 15.05 -21.21 -26.47
CA PHE A 351 14.26 -20.95 -25.28
C PHE A 351 14.70 -21.82 -24.10
N PHE A 352 14.58 -21.31 -22.88
CA PHE A 352 14.73 -22.14 -21.68
C PHE A 352 13.69 -23.27 -21.68
N PRO A 353 14.07 -24.50 -21.30
CA PRO A 353 13.18 -25.64 -21.40
C PRO A 353 12.07 -25.58 -20.35
N THR A 354 10.92 -26.15 -20.68
CA THR A 354 9.81 -26.40 -19.72
C THR A 354 9.95 -27.75 -19.00
N GLY A 355 11.05 -28.47 -19.25
CA GLY A 355 11.34 -29.79 -18.70
C GLY A 355 12.00 -29.78 -17.31
N PRO A 356 12.79 -30.81 -16.95
CA PRO A 356 13.40 -30.90 -15.63
C PRO A 356 14.19 -29.66 -15.23
N VAL A 357 14.01 -29.23 -13.97
CA VAL A 357 14.70 -28.08 -13.35
C VAL A 357 16.23 -28.14 -13.54
N SER A 358 16.80 -29.35 -13.56
CA SER A 358 18.24 -29.55 -13.82
C SER A 358 18.69 -28.98 -15.17
N LEU A 359 17.88 -29.09 -16.22
CA LEU A 359 18.20 -28.57 -17.55
C LEU A 359 18.13 -27.03 -17.59
N ILE A 360 17.17 -26.45 -16.87
CA ILE A 360 17.03 -25.00 -16.73
C ILE A 360 18.28 -24.43 -16.02
N ARG A 361 18.65 -25.05 -14.90
CA ARG A 361 19.83 -24.67 -14.12
C ARG A 361 21.14 -24.85 -14.89
N ASP A 362 21.29 -25.97 -15.61
CA ASP A 362 22.47 -26.22 -16.44
C ASP A 362 22.60 -25.15 -17.52
N LYS A 363 21.50 -24.84 -18.22
CA LYS A 363 21.45 -23.77 -19.24
C LYS A 363 21.81 -22.40 -18.66
N ALA A 364 21.29 -22.04 -17.48
CA ALA A 364 21.66 -20.81 -16.79
C ALA A 364 23.15 -20.76 -16.40
N GLY A 365 23.77 -21.92 -16.14
CA GLY A 365 25.20 -22.04 -15.86
C GLY A 365 26.10 -21.96 -17.10
N HIS A 366 25.59 -22.36 -18.28
CA HIS A 366 26.36 -22.34 -19.54
C HIS A 366 26.66 -20.93 -20.04
N GLN A 367 25.84 -19.94 -19.72
CA GLN A 367 26.02 -18.57 -20.21
C GLN A 367 27.41 -17.98 -19.86
N TRP A 368 27.98 -18.39 -18.74
CA TRP A 368 29.20 -17.80 -18.18
C TRP A 368 30.47 -18.15 -18.95
N THR A 369 30.42 -19.22 -19.75
CA THR A 369 31.57 -19.74 -20.51
C THR A 369 31.40 -19.62 -22.02
N ASN A 370 30.27 -19.08 -22.48
CA ASN A 370 29.90 -19.00 -23.89
C ASN A 370 29.61 -17.56 -24.29
N SER A 371 29.90 -17.23 -25.55
CA SER A 371 29.68 -15.90 -26.12
C SER A 371 28.22 -15.45 -26.00
N VAL A 372 28.00 -14.19 -25.63
CA VAL A 372 26.67 -13.58 -25.67
C VAL A 372 26.38 -13.14 -27.10
N ARG A 373 25.47 -13.83 -27.78
CA ARG A 373 25.05 -13.66 -29.17
C ARG A 373 23.81 -12.77 -29.27
N PHE A 374 23.87 -11.56 -28.70
CA PHE A 374 22.70 -10.70 -28.51
C PHE A 374 22.09 -10.22 -29.83
N ARG A 375 22.91 -9.84 -30.82
CA ARG A 375 22.42 -9.50 -32.16
C ARG A 375 21.56 -10.62 -32.76
N GLU A 376 22.07 -11.85 -32.75
CA GLU A 376 21.35 -13.00 -33.30
C GLU A 376 20.07 -13.30 -32.50
N ALA A 377 20.08 -13.06 -31.19
CA ALA A 377 18.87 -13.15 -30.37
C ALA A 377 17.83 -12.10 -30.79
N LEU A 378 18.24 -10.86 -31.08
CA LEU A 378 17.35 -9.81 -31.57
C LEU A 378 16.76 -10.14 -32.95
N GLU A 379 17.60 -10.60 -33.88
CA GLU A 379 17.18 -11.07 -35.22
C GLU A 379 16.15 -12.19 -35.08
N ARG A 380 16.45 -13.19 -34.25
CA ARG A 380 15.53 -14.30 -33.98
C ARG A 380 14.20 -13.84 -33.39
N LEU A 381 14.21 -12.94 -32.42
CA LEU A 381 12.99 -12.40 -31.83
C LEU A 381 12.15 -11.65 -32.87
N ALA A 382 12.79 -10.87 -33.74
CA ALA A 382 12.12 -10.18 -34.83
C ALA A 382 11.49 -11.18 -35.83
N ASP A 383 12.20 -12.26 -36.16
CA ASP A 383 11.69 -13.34 -37.01
C ASP A 383 10.49 -14.07 -36.35
N ASP A 384 10.51 -14.23 -35.02
CA ASP A 384 9.44 -14.85 -34.21
C ASP A 384 8.21 -13.91 -33.98
N GLY A 385 8.20 -12.75 -34.65
CA GLY A 385 7.08 -11.81 -34.66
C GLY A 385 7.11 -10.74 -33.56
N VAL A 386 8.24 -10.56 -32.85
CA VAL A 386 8.40 -9.45 -31.90
C VAL A 386 8.50 -8.13 -32.66
N ARG A 387 7.70 -7.15 -32.24
CA ARG A 387 7.70 -5.79 -32.80
C ARG A 387 7.87 -4.70 -31.75
N SER A 388 7.82 -5.06 -30.47
CA SER A 388 8.10 -4.14 -29.36
C SER A 388 9.23 -4.71 -28.51
N PHE A 389 10.30 -3.95 -28.32
CA PHE A 389 11.48 -4.28 -27.54
C PHE A 389 11.60 -3.25 -26.41
N VAL A 390 11.42 -3.71 -25.18
CA VAL A 390 11.48 -2.87 -23.98
C VAL A 390 12.73 -3.22 -23.20
N GLU A 391 13.68 -2.29 -23.09
CA GLU A 391 14.81 -2.45 -22.17
C GLU A 391 14.33 -2.15 -20.75
N VAL A 392 14.27 -3.19 -19.92
CA VAL A 392 13.69 -3.19 -18.58
C VAL A 392 14.79 -3.23 -17.55
N GLY A 393 15.19 -2.06 -17.07
CA GLY A 393 16.34 -1.89 -16.18
C GLY A 393 17.01 -0.52 -16.41
N PRO A 394 18.18 -0.29 -15.81
CA PRO A 394 18.87 0.98 -15.91
C PRO A 394 19.49 1.20 -17.29
N GLY A 395 19.57 2.45 -17.72
CA GLY A 395 20.18 2.84 -18.99
C GLY A 395 19.36 2.47 -20.24
N SER A 396 19.98 2.68 -21.42
CA SER A 396 19.30 2.54 -22.73
C SER A 396 20.19 1.90 -23.82
N MET A 397 21.16 1.08 -23.39
CA MET A 397 22.16 0.50 -24.29
C MET A 397 21.54 -0.55 -25.21
N LEU A 398 20.69 -1.44 -24.69
CA LEU A 398 20.07 -2.50 -25.47
C LEU A 398 19.07 -1.93 -26.49
N THR A 399 18.42 -0.82 -26.19
CA THR A 399 17.56 -0.06 -27.09
C THR A 399 18.35 0.44 -28.31
N GLY A 400 19.59 0.88 -28.09
CA GLY A 400 20.54 1.19 -29.17
C GLY A 400 20.88 -0.05 -30.00
N PHE A 401 21.15 -1.19 -29.36
CA PHE A 401 21.45 -2.45 -30.06
C PHE A 401 20.28 -2.96 -30.91
N VAL A 402 19.04 -2.82 -30.42
CA VAL A 402 17.82 -3.11 -31.19
C VAL A 402 17.77 -2.25 -32.45
N THR A 403 17.96 -0.93 -32.29
CA THR A 403 17.88 0.01 -33.41
C THR A 403 18.96 -0.25 -34.46
N ASP A 404 20.18 -0.58 -34.03
CA ASP A 404 21.29 -0.91 -34.91
C ASP A 404 21.12 -2.26 -35.63
N THR A 405 20.44 -3.21 -35.00
CA THR A 405 20.26 -4.57 -35.54
C THR A 405 19.04 -4.69 -36.44
N ILE A 406 17.89 -4.20 -35.98
CA ILE A 406 16.57 -4.40 -36.63
C ILE A 406 16.09 -3.14 -37.37
N GLY A 407 16.65 -1.97 -37.06
CA GLY A 407 16.17 -0.67 -37.54
C GLY A 407 14.96 -0.15 -36.76
N SER A 408 14.60 1.13 -36.97
CA SER A 408 13.50 1.81 -36.25
C SER A 408 12.15 1.78 -36.95
N ASP A 409 12.11 1.45 -38.24
CA ASP A 409 10.94 1.73 -39.08
C ASP A 409 9.74 0.83 -38.76
N ASN A 410 10.00 -0.38 -38.26
CA ASN A 410 8.98 -1.41 -38.07
C ASN A 410 8.91 -1.99 -36.64
N VAL A 411 9.70 -1.45 -35.71
CA VAL A 411 9.69 -1.89 -34.32
C VAL A 411 9.60 -0.69 -33.37
N LEU A 412 9.06 -0.91 -32.18
CA LEU A 412 9.21 -0.02 -31.06
C LEU A 412 10.41 -0.49 -30.24
N ALA A 413 11.43 0.35 -30.10
CA ALA A 413 12.53 0.13 -29.15
C ALA A 413 12.46 1.24 -28.09
N VAL A 414 12.33 0.88 -26.81
CA VAL A 414 12.18 1.87 -25.73
C VAL A 414 12.82 1.36 -24.43
N ALA A 415 13.52 2.23 -23.72
CA ALA A 415 14.07 1.95 -22.41
C ALA A 415 13.16 2.46 -21.29
N THR A 416 13.09 1.74 -20.17
CA THR A 416 12.39 2.19 -18.96
C THR A 416 13.13 3.27 -18.18
N ASP A 417 14.43 3.38 -18.39
CA ASP A 417 15.32 4.33 -17.74
C ASP A 417 16.28 4.93 -18.77
N LYS A 418 16.81 6.12 -18.50
CA LYS A 418 17.79 6.75 -19.39
C LYS A 418 18.65 7.74 -18.62
N GLU A 419 19.97 7.60 -18.76
CA GLU A 419 20.91 8.50 -18.09
C GLU A 419 20.62 9.97 -18.45
N GLY A 420 20.52 10.81 -17.42
CA GLY A 420 20.25 12.24 -17.56
C GLY A 420 18.79 12.61 -17.82
N VAL A 421 17.88 11.62 -17.88
CA VAL A 421 16.42 11.85 -17.96
C VAL A 421 15.79 11.45 -16.62
N ASP A 422 14.84 12.26 -16.15
CA ASP A 422 14.08 11.90 -14.96
C ASP A 422 13.29 10.59 -15.19
N SER A 423 13.30 9.71 -14.19
CA SER A 423 12.68 8.38 -14.28
C SER A 423 11.17 8.42 -14.52
N ILE A 424 10.45 9.42 -13.98
CA ILE A 424 8.99 9.56 -14.21
C ILE A 424 8.76 10.01 -15.64
N ARG A 425 9.52 11.01 -16.11
CA ARG A 425 9.45 11.47 -17.50
C ARG A 425 9.73 10.34 -18.49
N GLN A 426 10.69 9.47 -18.19
CA GLN A 426 11.01 8.34 -19.03
C GLN A 426 9.89 7.29 -19.03
N LEU A 427 9.26 7.02 -17.89
CA LEU A 427 8.07 6.14 -17.85
C LEU A 427 6.88 6.73 -18.60
N GLN A 428 6.67 8.05 -18.54
CA GLN A 428 5.68 8.74 -19.36
C GLN A 428 5.97 8.56 -20.86
N ALA A 429 7.24 8.57 -21.27
CA ALA A 429 7.66 8.29 -22.63
C ALA A 429 7.38 6.83 -23.05
N VAL A 430 7.59 5.85 -22.17
CA VAL A 430 7.22 4.46 -22.40
C VAL A 430 5.71 4.34 -22.63
N LEU A 431 4.90 4.90 -21.73
CA LEU A 431 3.45 4.91 -21.83
C LEU A 431 2.96 5.55 -23.12
N ALA A 432 3.48 6.73 -23.47
CA ALA A 432 3.16 7.40 -24.71
C ALA A 432 3.48 6.53 -25.93
N SER A 433 4.65 5.89 -25.93
CA SER A 433 5.11 5.03 -27.03
C SER A 433 4.22 3.81 -27.23
N PHE A 434 3.78 3.16 -26.16
CA PHE A 434 2.84 2.03 -26.23
C PHE A 434 1.43 2.48 -26.63
N PHE A 435 0.96 3.60 -26.09
CA PHE A 435 -0.36 4.15 -26.42
C PHE A 435 -0.50 4.44 -27.92
N VAL A 436 0.50 5.11 -28.52
CA VAL A 436 0.47 5.46 -29.95
C VAL A 436 0.66 4.26 -30.88
N ARG A 437 1.14 3.13 -30.34
CA ARG A 437 1.23 1.85 -31.05
C ARG A 437 -0.02 1.00 -30.95
N GLY A 438 -1.04 1.45 -30.21
CA GLY A 438 -2.32 0.76 -30.13
C GLY A 438 -2.49 -0.13 -28.90
N THR A 439 -1.44 -0.28 -28.08
CA THR A 439 -1.47 -1.11 -26.86
C THR A 439 -2.39 -0.49 -25.82
N ALA A 440 -3.21 -1.31 -25.18
CA ALA A 440 -4.05 -0.91 -24.06
C ALA A 440 -3.18 -0.65 -22.83
N VAL A 441 -2.77 0.61 -22.65
CA VAL A 441 -2.07 1.06 -21.43
C VAL A 441 -3.08 1.27 -20.30
N ARG A 442 -2.62 1.13 -19.05
CA ARG A 442 -3.37 1.43 -17.83
C ARG A 442 -2.76 2.67 -17.16
N PRO A 443 -3.18 3.89 -17.53
CA PRO A 443 -2.64 5.14 -16.99
C PRO A 443 -2.66 5.19 -15.46
N ASN A 444 -3.73 4.69 -14.84
CA ASN A 444 -3.87 4.64 -13.38
C ASN A 444 -2.86 3.70 -12.70
N GLY A 445 -2.27 2.75 -13.44
CA GLY A 445 -1.19 1.92 -12.93
C GLY A 445 0.04 2.74 -12.53
N LEU A 446 0.35 3.82 -13.26
CA LEU A 446 1.48 4.69 -12.91
C LEU A 446 1.15 5.52 -11.66
N LYS A 447 -0.12 5.93 -11.50
CA LYS A 447 -0.59 6.66 -10.32
C LYS A 447 -0.52 5.83 -9.04
N LYS A 448 -0.77 4.52 -9.10
CA LYS A 448 -0.58 3.59 -7.95
C LYS A 448 0.84 3.66 -7.38
N HIS A 449 1.82 3.84 -8.25
CA HIS A 449 3.23 3.89 -7.88
C HIS A 449 3.69 5.27 -7.44
N LEU A 450 2.89 6.33 -7.57
CA LEU A 450 3.34 7.71 -7.34
C LEU A 450 2.51 8.36 -6.21
N ARG A 451 3.20 8.98 -5.26
CA ARG A 451 2.64 9.77 -4.16
C ARG A 451 1.87 10.95 -4.77
N PRO A 452 0.66 11.26 -4.27
CA PRO A 452 0.00 12.52 -4.63
C PRO A 452 0.88 13.69 -4.17
N LEU A 453 1.38 14.47 -5.12
CA LEU A 453 1.96 15.77 -4.80
C LEU A 453 0.81 16.69 -4.41
N VAL A 454 0.66 16.96 -3.11
CA VAL A 454 -0.25 18.00 -2.63
C VAL A 454 0.32 19.35 -3.09
N PRO A 455 -0.36 20.14 -3.94
CA PRO A 455 0.10 21.48 -4.27
C PRO A 455 -0.09 22.37 -3.05
N THR A 456 0.99 22.95 -2.54
CA THR A 456 0.94 24.01 -1.53
C THR A 456 0.49 25.31 -2.20
N VAL A 457 -0.80 25.50 -2.46
CA VAL A 457 -1.33 26.82 -2.86
C VAL A 457 -2.64 27.11 -2.14
N GLY A 458 -2.67 28.27 -1.48
CA GLY A 458 -3.78 28.77 -0.70
C GLY A 458 -5.08 28.92 -1.49
N VAL A 459 -6.17 28.82 -0.75
CA VAL A 459 -7.57 29.03 -1.15
C VAL A 459 -7.74 30.27 -2.03
N LEU A 460 -8.30 30.09 -3.24
CA LEU A 460 -9.11 31.12 -3.89
C LEU A 460 -10.44 30.53 -4.36
N SER A 461 -11.50 31.18 -3.90
CA SER A 461 -12.89 30.80 -4.06
C SER A 461 -13.48 31.13 -5.44
N ARG A 462 -14.39 30.25 -5.91
CA ARG A 462 -15.46 30.43 -6.94
C ARG A 462 -14.96 30.38 -8.40
N HIS A 463 -15.63 29.66 -9.32
CA HIS A 463 -16.89 30.04 -9.96
C HIS A 463 -17.82 28.83 -10.26
N ARG A 464 -19.13 29.00 -9.99
CA ARG A 464 -20.23 28.10 -10.40
C ARG A 464 -20.79 28.55 -11.75
N PHE A 465 -21.12 27.61 -12.64
CA PHE A 465 -22.05 27.83 -13.75
C PHE A 465 -23.48 27.38 -13.39
N PRO A 466 -24.52 28.03 -13.95
CA PRO A 466 -25.88 27.96 -13.44
C PRO A 466 -26.65 26.76 -14.02
N ARG A 467 -27.43 26.09 -13.17
CA ARG A 467 -28.62 25.36 -13.61
C ARG A 467 -29.80 25.67 -12.69
N SER A 468 -30.89 26.07 -13.34
CA SER A 468 -32.15 26.53 -12.79
C SER A 468 -32.96 25.41 -12.14
N GLU A 469 -33.30 25.66 -10.88
CA GLU A 469 -34.45 25.24 -10.06
C GLU A 469 -35.25 23.97 -10.36
N ALA A 470 -35.23 23.05 -9.38
CA ALA A 470 -36.44 22.54 -8.76
C ALA A 470 -36.30 22.66 -7.22
N SER A 471 -37.22 23.39 -6.60
CA SER A 471 -37.08 24.14 -5.34
C SER A 471 -37.44 23.39 -4.05
N SER A 472 -37.36 22.06 -3.99
CA SER A 472 -37.84 21.28 -2.83
C SER A 472 -36.72 20.86 -1.85
N VAL A 473 -35.47 20.73 -2.32
CA VAL A 473 -34.36 20.12 -1.56
C VAL A 473 -33.59 21.13 -0.69
N ALA A 474 -33.53 22.39 -1.11
CA ALA A 474 -32.84 23.45 -0.35
C ALA A 474 -33.59 23.85 0.93
N VAL A 475 -34.92 23.76 0.92
CA VAL A 475 -35.76 24.05 2.10
C VAL A 475 -35.62 22.92 3.14
N LEU A 476 -35.53 21.65 2.71
CA LEU A 476 -35.32 20.50 3.60
C LEU A 476 -33.93 20.48 4.23
N LYS A 477 -32.85 20.77 3.48
CA LYS A 477 -31.49 20.84 4.05
C LYS A 477 -31.33 21.98 5.07
N SER A 478 -32.01 23.10 4.84
CA SER A 478 -32.05 24.22 5.78
C SER A 478 -32.87 23.88 7.02
N HIS A 479 -33.97 23.14 6.86
CA HIS A 479 -34.80 22.64 7.98
C HIS A 479 -34.06 21.63 8.87
N PHE A 480 -33.28 20.70 8.30
CA PHE A 480 -32.48 19.72 9.08
C PHE A 480 -31.21 20.32 9.72
N SER A 481 -30.67 21.41 9.17
CA SER A 481 -29.62 22.17 9.85
C SER A 481 -30.20 22.95 11.03
N LEU A 482 -31.35 23.61 10.84
CA LEU A 482 -32.04 24.34 11.91
C LEU A 482 -32.53 23.41 13.02
N MET A 483 -33.03 22.20 12.70
CA MET A 483 -33.45 21.22 13.72
C MET A 483 -32.28 20.69 14.55
N ARG A 484 -31.09 20.49 13.95
CA ARG A 484 -29.89 20.08 14.71
C ARG A 484 -29.38 21.19 15.62
N ASP A 485 -29.42 22.44 15.14
CA ASP A 485 -29.04 23.59 15.95
C ASP A 485 -30.07 23.89 17.05
N PHE A 486 -31.37 23.65 16.77
CA PHE A 486 -32.47 23.77 17.74
C PHE A 486 -32.43 22.67 18.81
N LEU A 487 -32.13 21.41 18.45
CA LEU A 487 -31.93 20.32 19.41
C LEU A 487 -30.66 20.52 20.26
N GLY A 488 -29.59 21.05 19.66
CA GLY A 488 -28.37 21.45 20.39
C GLY A 488 -28.58 22.65 21.32
N GLN A 489 -29.50 23.56 21.00
CA GLN A 489 -29.90 24.66 21.90
C GLN A 489 -30.86 24.19 23.00
N GLN A 490 -31.83 23.32 22.71
CA GLN A 490 -32.71 22.69 23.70
C GLN A 490 -31.91 21.86 24.72
N GLY A 491 -30.88 21.12 24.28
CA GLY A 491 -29.99 20.37 25.18
C GLY A 491 -29.22 21.26 26.16
N ARG A 492 -28.86 22.49 25.76
CA ARG A 492 -28.21 23.47 26.63
C ARG A 492 -29.20 24.19 27.55
N MET A 493 -30.43 24.42 27.08
CA MET A 493 -31.49 25.04 27.87
C MET A 493 -32.06 24.08 28.92
N MET A 494 -32.22 22.79 28.59
CA MET A 494 -32.69 21.75 29.52
C MET A 494 -31.65 21.38 30.58
N ALA A 495 -30.35 21.48 30.27
CA ALA A 495 -29.28 21.33 31.27
C ALA A 495 -29.29 22.45 32.34
N GLN A 496 -29.89 23.60 32.04
CA GLN A 496 -30.10 24.69 33.00
C GLN A 496 -31.36 24.51 33.88
N PHE A 497 -32.32 23.68 33.46
CA PHE A 497 -33.56 23.42 34.21
C PHE A 497 -33.53 22.15 35.09
N GLY A 498 -32.43 21.38 35.07
CA GLY A 498 -32.25 20.20 35.94
C GLY A 498 -31.90 20.50 37.40
N GLN A 499 -31.71 21.77 37.78
CA GLN A 499 -31.59 22.16 39.19
C GLN A 499 -32.98 22.35 39.80
N THR A 500 -33.67 21.27 40.15
CA THR A 500 -34.64 21.28 41.26
C THR A 500 -35.02 19.86 41.70
N LEU A 501 -34.62 19.53 42.94
CA LEU A 501 -35.10 18.49 43.87
C LEU A 501 -34.53 17.05 43.74
N PRO A 502 -34.35 16.33 44.89
CA PRO A 502 -33.67 16.73 46.11
C PRO A 502 -32.52 15.77 46.51
N THR A 503 -31.63 16.29 47.34
CA THR A 503 -30.43 15.66 47.91
C THR A 503 -30.72 14.54 48.92
N ARG A 504 -29.92 13.47 48.79
CA ARG A 504 -29.28 12.61 49.83
C ARG A 504 -30.16 11.91 50.87
N THR A 505 -30.04 10.58 50.94
CA THR A 505 -30.03 9.81 52.20
C THR A 505 -28.89 8.80 52.15
N ASP A 506 -28.07 8.82 53.19
CA ASP A 506 -26.90 7.96 53.41
C ASP A 506 -27.31 6.49 53.56
N PHE A 507 -26.45 5.56 53.12
CA PHE A 507 -26.30 4.26 53.77
C PHE A 507 -24.83 3.84 53.78
N SER A 508 -24.31 3.67 55.00
CA SER A 508 -23.03 3.07 55.33
C SER A 508 -23.12 1.54 55.39
N GLU A 509 -21.94 0.93 55.31
CA GLU A 509 -21.54 -0.34 55.92
C GLU A 509 -22.08 -1.68 55.41
N SER A 510 -21.14 -2.43 54.83
CA SER A 510 -20.83 -3.86 55.04
C SER A 510 -22.00 -4.82 55.29
N GLN A 511 -22.22 -5.73 54.33
CA GLN A 511 -22.63 -7.10 54.64
C GLN A 511 -21.83 -8.12 53.85
N THR A 512 -21.15 -8.95 54.62
CA THR A 512 -20.47 -10.19 54.26
C THR A 512 -21.45 -11.19 53.67
N VAL A 513 -21.24 -11.61 52.42
CA VAL A 513 -21.99 -12.73 51.82
C VAL A 513 -21.42 -14.04 52.37
N ARG A 514 -22.26 -14.79 53.09
CA ARG A 514 -22.01 -16.18 53.49
C ARG A 514 -21.86 -17.05 52.24
N LYS A 515 -20.75 -17.79 52.15
CA LYS A 515 -20.57 -18.87 51.18
C LYS A 515 -21.43 -20.06 51.60
N ASP A 516 -22.44 -20.39 50.80
CA ASP A 516 -23.12 -21.68 50.82
C ASP A 516 -22.44 -22.59 49.77
N PRO A 517 -21.72 -23.66 50.16
CA PRO A 517 -20.95 -24.47 49.23
C PRO A 517 -21.81 -25.65 48.72
N SER A 518 -22.82 -25.37 47.89
CA SER A 518 -23.51 -26.44 47.15
C SER A 518 -24.33 -26.00 45.92
N MET A 519 -23.92 -24.92 45.23
CA MET A 519 -24.36 -24.69 43.84
C MET A 519 -23.18 -24.86 42.90
N VAL A 520 -23.30 -25.82 41.98
CA VAL A 520 -22.48 -25.92 40.78
C VAL A 520 -22.69 -24.61 40.01
N VAL A 521 -21.70 -23.72 40.06
CA VAL A 521 -21.68 -22.51 39.25
C VAL A 521 -21.42 -22.96 37.81
N LEU A 522 -22.48 -23.05 37.01
CA LEU A 522 -22.35 -23.01 35.56
C LEU A 522 -21.60 -21.69 35.24
N SER A 523 -20.42 -21.77 34.64
CA SER A 523 -19.65 -20.59 34.27
C SER A 523 -20.48 -19.77 33.29
N LYS A 524 -20.93 -18.58 33.72
CA LYS A 524 -21.60 -17.62 32.83
C LYS A 524 -20.63 -17.18 31.73
N GLY A 525 -21.06 -17.28 30.47
CA GLY A 525 -20.31 -16.80 29.31
C GLY A 525 -20.42 -15.28 29.12
N SER A 526 -19.59 -14.71 28.25
CA SER A 526 -19.52 -13.27 27.96
C SER A 526 -20.86 -12.65 27.51
N PHE A 527 -21.76 -13.45 26.92
CA PHE A 527 -23.09 -13.01 26.50
C PHE A 527 -24.18 -13.14 27.57
N ASP A 528 -23.87 -13.74 28.72
CA ASP A 528 -24.84 -13.90 29.80
C ASP A 528 -24.98 -12.62 30.62
N PRO A 529 -26.22 -12.17 30.91
CA PRO A 529 -26.42 -10.93 31.64
C PRO A 529 -25.86 -11.02 33.06
N THR A 530 -25.20 -9.93 33.45
CA THR A 530 -24.76 -9.72 34.82
C THR A 530 -25.97 -9.45 35.72
N THR A 531 -26.87 -8.58 35.26
CA THR A 531 -28.15 -8.28 35.92
C THR A 531 -29.27 -8.17 34.90
N SER A 532 -30.49 -8.52 35.31
CA SER A 532 -31.73 -8.33 34.58
C SER A 532 -32.77 -7.85 35.57
N ARG A 533 -33.47 -6.76 35.25
CA ARG A 533 -34.57 -6.24 36.07
C ARG A 533 -35.73 -5.81 35.19
N ARG A 534 -36.94 -6.11 35.66
CA ARG A 534 -38.18 -5.69 35.01
C ARG A 534 -38.79 -4.53 35.80
N GLU A 535 -39.03 -3.43 35.12
CA GLU A 535 -39.80 -2.27 35.59
C GLU A 535 -41.11 -2.21 34.78
N ASP A 536 -42.16 -1.55 35.29
CA ASP A 536 -43.55 -1.66 34.77
C ASP A 536 -43.70 -1.71 33.23
N ARG A 537 -42.94 -0.90 32.49
CA ARG A 537 -43.02 -0.80 31.02
C ARG A 537 -41.69 -1.02 30.29
N LYS A 538 -40.67 -1.54 30.98
CA LYS A 538 -39.35 -1.78 30.37
C LYS A 538 -38.58 -2.88 31.09
N VAL A 539 -37.77 -3.62 30.36
CA VAL A 539 -36.77 -4.52 30.91
C VAL A 539 -35.40 -3.86 30.75
N ILE A 540 -34.58 -3.90 31.79
CA ILE A 540 -33.21 -3.40 31.75
C ILE A 540 -32.27 -4.57 32.01
N VAL A 541 -31.38 -4.81 31.06
CA VAL A 541 -30.41 -5.90 31.09
C VAL A 541 -29.01 -5.31 31.01
N GLU A 542 -28.10 -5.77 31.86
CA GLU A 542 -26.75 -5.23 31.96
C GLU A 542 -25.68 -6.32 31.90
N TRP A 543 -24.56 -5.99 31.26
CA TRP A 543 -23.37 -6.82 31.14
C TRP A 543 -22.15 -6.05 31.62
N GLN A 544 -21.20 -6.78 32.18
CA GLN A 544 -19.86 -6.31 32.51
C GLN A 544 -18.87 -7.13 31.70
N LEU A 545 -18.19 -6.45 30.78
CA LEU A 545 -17.28 -7.08 29.82
C LEU A 545 -15.85 -6.67 30.13
N ASN A 546 -14.94 -7.58 29.85
CA ASN A 546 -13.51 -7.37 29.99
C ASN A 546 -12.85 -7.72 28.66
N ALA A 547 -12.09 -6.80 28.07
CA ALA A 547 -11.45 -6.98 26.77
C ALA A 547 -10.49 -8.17 26.69
N THR A 548 -10.04 -8.70 27.84
CA THR A 548 -9.17 -9.88 27.95
C THR A 548 -9.95 -11.18 27.90
N SER A 549 -11.11 -11.25 28.55
CA SER A 549 -11.90 -12.49 28.63
C SER A 549 -13.01 -12.54 27.58
N SER A 550 -13.50 -11.39 27.11
CA SER A 550 -14.51 -11.31 26.06
C SER A 550 -13.83 -11.38 24.70
N ARG A 551 -13.97 -12.52 24.03
CA ARG A 551 -13.24 -12.84 22.81
C ARG A 551 -13.56 -11.87 21.68
N PHE A 552 -14.82 -11.45 21.57
CA PHE A 552 -15.22 -10.47 20.56
C PHE A 552 -14.59 -9.08 20.75
N LEU A 553 -14.21 -8.68 21.98
CA LEU A 553 -13.47 -7.44 22.20
C LEU A 553 -11.98 -7.63 21.90
N ASN A 554 -11.42 -8.78 22.27
CA ASN A 554 -10.02 -9.11 22.03
C ASN A 554 -9.70 -9.17 20.52
N ASP A 555 -10.60 -9.76 19.73
CA ASP A 555 -10.40 -10.02 18.31
C ASP A 555 -11.00 -8.92 17.40
N HIS A 556 -11.49 -7.80 17.97
CA HIS A 556 -11.98 -6.65 17.21
C HIS A 556 -11.35 -5.34 17.74
N CYS A 557 -10.05 -5.18 17.46
CA CYS A 557 -9.25 -4.04 17.90
C CYS A 557 -8.66 -3.24 16.73
N PHE A 558 -8.63 -1.91 16.84
CA PHE A 558 -7.93 -1.06 15.88
C PHE A 558 -6.41 -1.09 16.11
N GLY A 559 -5.72 -1.92 15.32
CA GLY A 559 -4.27 -2.08 15.37
C GLY A 559 -3.87 -3.48 15.84
N ARG A 560 -2.57 -3.75 15.78
CA ARG A 560 -1.99 -5.05 16.17
C ARG A 560 -1.14 -4.93 17.43
N ILE A 561 -0.03 -5.66 17.47
CA ILE A 561 0.93 -5.65 18.57
C ILE A 561 1.35 -4.20 18.82
N VAL A 562 1.07 -3.70 20.03
CA VAL A 562 1.43 -2.34 20.43
C VAL A 562 2.91 -2.27 20.79
N SER A 563 3.37 -3.26 21.55
CA SER A 563 4.75 -3.43 21.98
C SER A 563 5.05 -4.91 22.17
N GLU A 564 6.24 -5.35 21.74
CA GLU A 564 6.75 -6.69 22.05
C GLU A 564 7.28 -6.80 23.50
N ARG A 565 7.61 -5.65 24.12
CA ARG A 565 8.15 -5.57 25.49
C ARG A 565 7.07 -5.45 26.55
N GLN A 566 5.90 -4.96 26.17
CA GLN A 566 4.71 -4.80 27.02
C GLN A 566 3.53 -5.53 26.35
N PRO A 567 3.50 -6.87 26.36
CA PRO A 567 2.46 -7.66 25.71
C PRO A 567 1.05 -7.45 26.31
N GLU A 568 0.95 -6.86 27.51
CA GLU A 568 -0.29 -6.46 28.15
C GLU A 568 -0.92 -5.20 27.52
N LEU A 569 -0.13 -4.38 26.81
CA LEU A 569 -0.65 -3.21 26.11
C LEU A 569 -1.41 -3.62 24.86
N ARG A 570 -2.67 -3.22 24.81
CA ARG A 570 -3.58 -3.59 23.73
C ARG A 570 -3.91 -2.42 22.82
N PRO A 571 -4.13 -2.69 21.51
CA PRO A 571 -4.81 -1.75 20.63
C PRO A 571 -6.22 -1.43 21.17
N LEU A 572 -6.84 -0.38 20.64
CA LEU A 572 -8.17 0.03 21.11
C LEU A 572 -9.22 -1.00 20.69
N ALA A 573 -9.78 -1.72 21.66
CA ALA A 573 -10.90 -2.63 21.44
C ALA A 573 -12.18 -1.84 21.16
N VAL A 574 -12.92 -2.25 20.14
CA VAL A 574 -14.18 -1.64 19.73
C VAL A 574 -15.25 -2.70 19.73
N LEU A 575 -16.41 -2.43 20.31
CA LEU A 575 -17.51 -3.37 20.28
C LEU A 575 -18.06 -3.44 18.84
N PRO A 576 -18.07 -4.62 18.20
CA PRO A 576 -18.63 -4.76 16.86
C PRO A 576 -20.10 -4.36 16.81
N PHE A 577 -20.51 -3.82 15.67
CA PHE A 577 -21.90 -3.42 15.45
C PHE A 577 -22.86 -4.62 15.56
N THR A 578 -22.44 -5.78 15.07
CA THR A 578 -23.22 -7.03 15.07
C THR A 578 -23.32 -7.67 16.45
N VAL A 579 -22.26 -7.56 17.27
CA VAL A 579 -22.28 -7.98 18.68
C VAL A 579 -23.23 -7.10 19.51
N SER A 580 -23.29 -5.81 19.20
CA SER A 580 -24.27 -4.90 19.83
C SER A 580 -25.71 -5.31 19.54
N VAL A 581 -25.97 -5.78 18.30
CA VAL A 581 -27.28 -6.33 17.90
C VAL A 581 -27.59 -7.64 18.66
N GLU A 582 -26.61 -8.52 18.88
CA GLU A 582 -26.78 -9.73 19.71
C GLU A 582 -27.18 -9.38 21.15
N PHE A 583 -26.53 -8.38 21.79
CA PHE A 583 -26.92 -7.94 23.14
C PHE A 583 -28.36 -7.43 23.19
N MET A 584 -28.78 -6.66 22.20
CA MET A 584 -30.17 -6.18 22.13
C MET A 584 -31.15 -7.34 21.90
N ALA A 585 -30.82 -8.30 21.02
CA ALA A 585 -31.63 -9.49 20.75
C ALA A 585 -31.82 -10.35 22.00
N ARG A 586 -30.74 -10.59 22.75
CA ARG A 586 -30.79 -11.29 24.04
C ARG A 586 -31.64 -10.57 25.06
N ALA A 587 -31.51 -9.25 25.17
CA ALA A 587 -32.35 -8.45 26.06
C ALA A 587 -33.84 -8.54 25.69
N ALA A 588 -34.16 -8.58 24.40
CA ALA A 588 -35.53 -8.76 23.93
C ALA A 588 -36.08 -10.16 24.27
N ILE A 589 -35.26 -11.22 24.16
CA ILE A 589 -35.64 -12.58 24.56
C ILE A 589 -35.84 -12.70 26.07
N GLU A 590 -34.95 -12.09 26.87
CA GLU A 590 -35.11 -11.99 28.32
C GLU A 590 -36.45 -11.30 28.68
N ALA A 591 -36.88 -10.31 27.88
CA ALA A 591 -38.19 -9.68 28.06
C ALA A 591 -39.37 -10.54 27.58
N ALA A 592 -39.19 -11.38 26.56
CA ALA A 592 -40.23 -12.20 25.94
C ALA A 592 -40.48 -13.55 26.63
N GLY A 593 -39.44 -14.12 27.26
CA GLY A 593 -39.43 -15.48 27.80
C GLY A 593 -38.87 -16.51 26.81
N THR A 594 -38.92 -17.79 27.18
CA THR A 594 -38.29 -18.88 26.42
C THR A 594 -39.06 -19.28 25.15
N GLY A 595 -38.33 -19.86 24.19
CA GLY A 595 -38.89 -20.42 22.95
C GLY A 595 -39.13 -19.39 21.84
N TYR A 596 -38.52 -18.21 21.93
CA TYR A 596 -38.52 -17.19 20.88
C TYR A 596 -37.14 -17.12 20.22
N HIS A 597 -37.13 -16.82 18.93
CA HIS A 597 -35.97 -16.57 18.10
C HIS A 597 -36.04 -15.14 17.55
N THR A 598 -34.88 -14.50 17.39
CA THR A 598 -34.79 -13.26 16.64
C THR A 598 -34.94 -13.56 15.15
N VAL A 599 -36.01 -13.05 14.56
CA VAL A 599 -36.29 -13.24 13.12
C VAL A 599 -35.99 -11.99 12.31
N LEU A 600 -36.14 -10.80 12.90
CA LEU A 600 -35.85 -9.53 12.23
C LEU A 600 -35.35 -8.50 13.25
N VAL A 601 -34.33 -7.76 12.86
CA VAL A 601 -33.89 -6.53 13.51
C VAL A 601 -33.96 -5.42 12.47
N GLU A 602 -34.66 -4.33 12.78
CA GLU A 602 -34.91 -3.23 11.84
C GLU A 602 -34.57 -1.86 12.46
N ASN A 603 -34.32 -0.88 11.58
CA ASN A 603 -33.98 0.49 11.95
C ASN A 603 -32.82 0.56 12.95
N ILE A 604 -31.73 -0.13 12.62
CA ILE A 604 -30.54 -0.20 13.47
C ILE A 604 -29.73 1.08 13.23
N GLN A 605 -29.53 1.88 14.27
CA GLN A 605 -28.82 3.16 14.16
C GLN A 605 -27.67 3.24 15.17
N SER A 606 -26.46 3.47 14.66
CA SER A 606 -25.28 3.81 15.46
C SER A 606 -25.20 5.31 15.66
N LEU A 607 -25.22 5.76 16.91
CA LEU A 607 -25.05 7.17 17.25
C LEU A 607 -23.64 7.49 17.70
N GLN A 608 -22.96 6.52 18.32
CA GLN A 608 -21.60 6.66 18.85
C GLN A 608 -20.84 5.34 18.81
N TRP A 609 -19.51 5.45 18.72
CA TRP A 609 -18.61 4.32 18.90
C TRP A 609 -18.66 3.80 20.34
N ILE A 610 -18.59 2.49 20.50
CA ILE A 610 -18.49 1.82 21.79
C ILE A 610 -17.11 1.18 21.87
N THR A 611 -16.30 1.62 22.82
CA THR A 611 -14.89 1.25 22.95
C THR A 611 -14.61 0.79 24.37
N ALA A 612 -13.61 -0.08 24.56
CA ALA A 612 -13.18 -0.53 25.89
C ALA A 612 -11.82 0.09 26.22
N ASP A 613 -11.79 1.41 26.42
CA ASP A 613 -10.56 2.20 26.59
C ASP A 613 -9.71 1.75 27.80
N THR A 614 -10.37 1.38 28.89
CA THR A 614 -9.75 0.88 30.14
C THR A 614 -9.59 -0.64 30.14
N GLY A 615 -10.02 -1.32 29.07
CA GLY A 615 -10.19 -2.77 29.03
C GLY A 615 -11.44 -3.30 29.75
N GLN A 616 -12.20 -2.44 30.44
CA GLN A 616 -13.52 -2.78 30.98
C GLN A 616 -14.61 -2.06 30.19
N LEU A 617 -15.76 -2.71 30.01
CA LEU A 617 -16.90 -2.14 29.29
C LEU A 617 -18.22 -2.60 29.92
N GLY A 618 -18.98 -1.64 30.47
CA GLY A 618 -20.34 -1.86 30.92
C GLY A 618 -21.33 -1.63 29.78
N ILE A 619 -22.21 -2.60 29.52
CA ILE A 619 -23.30 -2.49 28.55
C ILE A 619 -24.63 -2.54 29.28
N ARG A 620 -25.54 -1.64 28.92
CA ARG A 620 -26.93 -1.65 29.39
C ARG A 620 -27.86 -1.58 28.20
N VAL A 621 -28.79 -2.52 28.11
CA VAL A 621 -29.88 -2.47 27.13
C VAL A 621 -31.20 -2.22 27.84
N ILE A 622 -31.93 -1.20 27.37
CA ILE A 622 -33.31 -0.93 27.78
C ILE A 622 -34.24 -1.42 26.69
N VAL A 623 -35.15 -2.30 27.06
CA VAL A 623 -36.11 -2.96 26.17
C VAL A 623 -37.51 -2.49 26.51
N ARG A 624 -38.27 -2.02 25.52
CA ARG A 624 -39.68 -1.64 25.65
C ARG A 624 -40.52 -2.41 24.66
N GLU A 625 -41.63 -2.97 25.11
CA GLU A 625 -42.58 -3.63 24.21
C GLU A 625 -43.19 -2.59 23.26
N HIS A 626 -43.05 -2.83 21.96
CA HIS A 626 -43.60 -1.94 20.93
C HIS A 626 -45.10 -2.24 20.78
N LYS A 627 -45.94 -1.25 21.12
CA LYS A 627 -47.39 -1.35 20.90
C LYS A 627 -47.75 -0.65 19.60
N ILE A 628 -48.32 -1.40 18.65
CA ILE A 628 -48.80 -0.84 17.39
C ILE A 628 -50.19 -0.24 17.62
N GLU A 629 -50.27 1.09 17.72
CA GLU A 629 -51.55 1.81 17.63
C GLU A 629 -51.73 2.36 16.20
N GLY A 630 -52.70 1.83 15.45
CA GLY A 630 -53.33 2.56 14.34
C GLY A 630 -52.94 2.23 12.89
N LYS A 631 -52.10 1.22 12.60
CA LYS A 631 -51.96 0.67 11.23
C LYS A 631 -51.89 -0.84 11.27
N VAL A 632 -52.68 -1.49 10.40
CA VAL A 632 -52.79 -2.95 10.27
C VAL A 632 -51.45 -3.51 9.81
N VAL A 633 -50.58 -3.84 10.76
CA VAL A 633 -49.57 -4.89 10.60
C VAL A 633 -50.19 -6.09 11.30
N GLN A 634 -50.62 -7.09 10.54
CA GLN A 634 -51.02 -8.38 11.10
C GLN A 634 -49.78 -9.04 11.69
N LEU A 635 -49.46 -8.74 12.95
CA LEU A 635 -48.55 -9.61 13.71
C LEU A 635 -49.25 -10.96 13.84
N GLN A 636 -48.54 -12.05 13.54
CA GLN A 636 -49.07 -13.36 13.87
C GLN A 636 -49.22 -13.45 15.41
N PRO A 637 -50.18 -14.22 15.95
CA PRO A 637 -50.42 -14.31 17.40
C PRO A 637 -49.21 -14.74 18.25
N GLN A 638 -48.13 -15.21 17.60
CA GLN A 638 -46.90 -15.68 18.23
C GLN A 638 -45.69 -14.76 18.02
N GLU A 639 -45.87 -13.55 17.47
CA GLU A 639 -44.79 -12.58 17.30
C GLU A 639 -44.77 -11.55 18.44
N ARG A 640 -43.58 -11.09 18.81
CA ARG A 640 -43.38 -9.98 19.75
C ARG A 640 -42.41 -8.96 19.16
N VAL A 641 -42.66 -7.68 19.38
CA VAL A 641 -41.81 -6.60 18.86
C VAL A 641 -41.35 -5.72 20.01
N TYR A 642 -40.06 -5.41 20.04
CA TYR A 642 -39.42 -4.63 21.07
C TYR A 642 -38.61 -3.49 20.49
N GLU A 643 -38.65 -2.33 21.12
CA GLU A 643 -37.69 -1.26 20.90
C GLU A 643 -36.55 -1.43 21.90
N CYS A 644 -35.32 -1.47 21.39
CA CYS A 644 -34.11 -1.65 22.18
C CYS A 644 -33.22 -0.42 22.04
N ALA A 645 -32.68 0.02 23.18
CA ALA A 645 -31.71 1.10 23.27
C ALA A 645 -30.53 0.63 24.11
N LEU A 646 -29.36 0.55 23.49
CA LEU A 646 -28.11 0.13 24.10
C LEU A 646 -27.29 1.35 24.53
N TYR A 647 -26.75 1.31 25.74
CA TYR A 647 -25.89 2.32 26.35
C TYR A 647 -24.58 1.66 26.79
N SER A 648 -23.47 2.37 26.64
CA SER A 648 -22.15 1.93 27.10
C SER A 648 -21.54 2.87 28.14
N ALA A 649 -20.72 2.32 29.04
CA ALA A 649 -19.88 3.09 29.95
C ALA A 649 -18.56 2.35 30.25
N ASP A 650 -17.45 3.08 30.23
CA ASP A 650 -16.09 2.51 30.40
C ASP A 650 -15.75 2.17 31.86
N THR A 651 -16.60 2.54 32.83
CA THR A 651 -16.44 2.23 34.25
C THR A 651 -17.79 2.10 34.99
N LEU A 652 -17.82 1.22 35.99
CA LEU A 652 -18.93 1.07 36.94
C LEU A 652 -19.15 2.38 37.73
N GLY A 653 -20.37 2.93 37.63
CA GLY A 653 -20.83 4.03 38.50
C GLY A 653 -20.78 5.45 37.92
N GLY A 654 -20.34 5.63 36.67
CA GLY A 654 -20.49 6.91 35.96
C GLY A 654 -21.96 7.21 35.63
N GLU A 655 -22.34 8.49 35.59
CA GLU A 655 -23.66 8.89 35.08
C GLU A 655 -23.90 8.23 33.72
N ALA A 656 -25.00 7.48 33.59
CA ALA A 656 -25.36 6.85 32.34
C ALA A 656 -25.40 7.90 31.24
N GLN A 657 -24.81 7.60 30.07
CA GLN A 657 -24.90 8.49 28.91
C GLN A 657 -26.38 8.89 28.68
N ALA A 658 -26.62 10.19 28.52
CA ALA A 658 -27.97 10.72 28.35
C ALA A 658 -28.67 10.22 27.07
N LEU A 659 -27.88 9.78 26.08
CA LEU A 659 -28.35 9.26 24.80
C LEU A 659 -27.86 7.81 24.59
N PRO A 660 -28.64 6.96 23.91
CA PRO A 660 -28.20 5.62 23.57
C PRO A 660 -27.05 5.64 22.55
N SER A 661 -26.18 4.65 22.64
CA SER A 661 -25.09 4.42 21.68
C SER A 661 -25.64 3.79 20.40
N ILE A 662 -26.55 2.80 20.54
CA ILE A 662 -27.20 2.11 19.43
C ILE A 662 -28.70 1.93 19.75
N THR A 663 -29.55 2.07 18.74
CA THR A 663 -30.98 1.73 18.83
C THR A 663 -31.37 0.75 17.72
N ALA A 664 -32.36 -0.09 17.99
CA ALA A 664 -32.95 -1.00 17.01
C ALA A 664 -34.37 -1.40 17.43
N ARG A 665 -35.15 -1.90 16.48
CA ARG A 665 -36.39 -2.63 16.77
C ARG A 665 -36.19 -4.11 16.48
N ILE A 666 -36.59 -4.98 17.41
CA ILE A 666 -36.37 -6.42 17.35
C ILE A 666 -37.72 -7.11 17.30
N ARG A 667 -37.92 -7.93 16.28
CA ARG A 667 -39.05 -8.83 16.15
C ARG A 667 -38.61 -10.25 16.47
N LEU A 668 -39.36 -10.86 17.39
CA LEU A 668 -39.18 -12.22 17.83
C LEU A 668 -40.37 -13.07 17.39
N ALA A 669 -40.11 -14.32 17.00
CA ALA A 669 -41.13 -15.30 16.66
C ALA A 669 -40.72 -16.69 17.19
N ARG A 670 -41.67 -17.64 17.24
CA ARG A 670 -41.37 -19.04 17.62
C ARG A 670 -40.85 -19.88 16.46
N GLU A 671 -41.12 -19.45 15.23
CA GLU A 671 -40.74 -20.12 13.99
C GLU A 671 -40.18 -19.09 13.01
N PHE A 672 -39.28 -19.52 12.12
CA PHE A 672 -38.76 -18.69 11.04
C PHE A 672 -39.76 -18.62 9.88
N GLY A 673 -39.77 -17.49 9.16
CA GLY A 673 -40.59 -17.32 7.96
C GLY A 673 -40.03 -18.04 6.74
N ASP A 674 -40.76 -17.97 5.62
CA ASP A 674 -40.33 -18.54 4.35
C ASP A 674 -39.06 -17.85 3.82
N THR A 675 -38.14 -18.65 3.28
CA THR A 675 -36.91 -18.16 2.62
C THR A 675 -37.22 -17.38 1.34
N PRO A 676 -36.71 -16.15 1.18
CA PRO A 676 -36.91 -15.35 -0.03
C PRO A 676 -36.05 -15.85 -1.20
N ARG A 677 -36.33 -15.35 -2.40
CA ARG A 677 -35.45 -15.56 -3.56
C ARG A 677 -34.10 -14.85 -3.34
N PRO A 678 -32.96 -15.48 -3.67
CA PRO A 678 -31.65 -14.83 -3.63
C PRO A 678 -31.58 -13.59 -4.50
N LEU A 679 -30.77 -12.62 -4.09
CA LEU A 679 -30.32 -11.51 -4.92
C LEU A 679 -29.65 -12.11 -6.17
N GLN A 680 -30.26 -11.93 -7.34
CA GLN A 680 -29.66 -12.39 -8.60
C GLN A 680 -28.24 -11.84 -8.76
N ALA A 681 -27.26 -12.73 -8.98
CA ALA A 681 -25.98 -12.34 -9.54
C ALA A 681 -26.25 -11.71 -10.91
N LEU A 682 -26.01 -10.40 -11.02
CA LEU A 682 -26.10 -9.73 -12.30
C LEU A 682 -25.09 -10.41 -13.24
N SER A 683 -25.48 -10.67 -14.49
CA SER A 683 -24.57 -11.13 -15.54
C SER A 683 -23.62 -10.01 -15.95
N LEU A 684 -22.81 -9.53 -15.01
CA LEU A 684 -21.78 -8.53 -15.20
C LEU A 684 -20.45 -9.22 -15.50
N PRO A 685 -19.55 -8.59 -16.26
CA PRO A 685 -18.19 -9.08 -16.41
C PRO A 685 -17.49 -9.01 -15.04
N MET A 686 -17.32 -10.16 -14.41
CA MET A 686 -16.64 -10.27 -13.11
C MET A 686 -15.12 -10.28 -13.32
N ARG A 687 -14.39 -9.71 -12.38
CA ARG A 687 -12.92 -9.68 -12.35
C ARG A 687 -12.39 -10.67 -11.32
N THR A 688 -11.16 -11.12 -11.55
CA THR A 688 -10.39 -11.81 -10.51
C THR A 688 -10.06 -10.81 -9.39
N PRO A 689 -10.24 -11.19 -8.13
CA PRO A 689 -9.88 -10.32 -7.02
C PRO A 689 -8.40 -9.95 -6.98
N ARG A 690 -8.11 -8.77 -6.45
CA ARG A 690 -6.74 -8.25 -6.29
C ARG A 690 -6.02 -8.86 -5.09
N TYR A 691 -6.76 -9.23 -4.05
CA TYR A 691 -6.21 -9.71 -2.79
C TYR A 691 -6.76 -11.09 -2.43
N SER A 692 -5.87 -11.98 -2.00
CA SER A 692 -6.27 -13.21 -1.31
C SER A 692 -6.84 -12.91 0.08
N VAL A 693 -7.62 -13.84 0.63
CA VAL A 693 -8.19 -13.70 1.98
C VAL A 693 -7.11 -13.61 3.07
N ASP A 694 -6.00 -14.35 2.92
CA ASP A 694 -4.87 -14.25 3.83
C ASP A 694 -4.23 -12.85 3.77
N GLU A 695 -4.03 -12.28 2.58
CA GLU A 695 -3.54 -10.90 2.45
C GLU A 695 -4.51 -9.88 3.05
N LEU A 696 -5.83 -10.07 2.86
CA LEU A 696 -6.84 -9.20 3.44
C LEU A 696 -6.74 -9.19 4.97
N TYR A 697 -6.70 -10.34 5.64
CA TYR A 697 -6.54 -10.41 7.10
C TYR A 697 -5.13 -10.09 7.58
N ARG A 698 -4.11 -10.17 6.73
CA ARG A 698 -2.72 -9.84 7.10
C ARG A 698 -2.41 -8.35 6.98
N TYR A 699 -3.01 -7.64 6.03
CA TYR A 699 -2.60 -6.28 5.68
C TYR A 699 -3.72 -5.24 5.73
N CYS A 700 -4.98 -5.65 5.61
CA CYS A 700 -6.08 -4.69 5.40
C CYS A 700 -7.10 -4.69 6.55
N LEU A 701 -7.54 -5.88 6.98
CA LEU A 701 -8.53 -6.08 8.02
C LEU A 701 -7.83 -6.24 9.38
N PHE A 702 -8.40 -5.63 10.41
CA PHE A 702 -7.86 -5.66 11.78
C PHE A 702 -8.38 -6.83 12.63
N HIS A 703 -9.26 -7.66 12.05
CA HIS A 703 -9.99 -8.71 12.73
C HIS A 703 -9.08 -9.86 13.18
N GLY A 704 -9.14 -10.18 14.46
CA GLY A 704 -8.51 -11.34 15.07
C GLY A 704 -9.26 -12.65 14.75
N PRO A 705 -8.72 -13.79 15.19
CA PRO A 705 -9.16 -15.12 14.74
C PRO A 705 -10.66 -15.39 14.84
N ALA A 706 -11.36 -14.91 15.87
CA ALA A 706 -12.81 -15.11 16.02
C ALA A 706 -13.65 -14.48 14.88
N PHE A 707 -13.15 -13.40 14.28
CA PHE A 707 -13.83 -12.67 13.20
C PHE A 707 -13.24 -12.98 11.81
N GLN A 708 -12.32 -13.95 11.70
CA GLN A 708 -11.75 -14.38 10.42
C GLN A 708 -12.68 -15.36 9.69
N VAL A 709 -13.85 -14.86 9.33
CA VAL A 709 -14.96 -15.62 8.73
C VAL A 709 -14.91 -15.67 7.21
N LEU A 710 -14.17 -14.78 6.54
CA LEU A 710 -13.96 -14.85 5.09
C LEU A 710 -13.07 -16.06 4.77
N LYS A 711 -13.44 -16.87 3.77
CA LYS A 711 -12.71 -18.10 3.40
C LYS A 711 -12.20 -18.08 1.98
N ASP A 712 -13.04 -17.63 1.04
CA ASP A 712 -12.65 -17.49 -0.35
C ASP A 712 -13.16 -16.17 -0.91
N HIS A 713 -12.29 -15.51 -1.67
CA HIS A 713 -12.61 -14.30 -2.38
C HIS A 713 -12.84 -14.69 -3.84
N THR A 714 -14.10 -14.86 -4.20
CA THR A 714 -14.41 -15.63 -5.41
C THR A 714 -14.56 -14.71 -6.62
N ARG A 715 -15.35 -13.62 -6.53
CA ARG A 715 -15.65 -12.76 -7.69
C ARG A 715 -15.99 -11.32 -7.28
N VAL A 716 -15.52 -10.34 -8.06
CA VAL A 716 -15.80 -8.91 -7.82
C VAL A 716 -16.16 -8.15 -9.11
N SER A 717 -17.01 -7.13 -8.96
CA SER A 717 -17.33 -6.13 -10.00
C SER A 717 -17.47 -4.73 -9.39
N ASP A 718 -17.91 -3.75 -10.17
CA ASP A 718 -18.12 -2.38 -9.69
C ASP A 718 -19.30 -2.24 -8.72
N SER A 719 -20.19 -3.24 -8.64
CA SER A 719 -21.40 -3.16 -7.78
C SER A 719 -21.77 -4.46 -7.09
N VAL A 720 -21.00 -5.53 -7.30
CA VAL A 720 -21.25 -6.85 -6.70
C VAL A 720 -19.94 -7.44 -6.17
N LEU A 721 -20.00 -8.03 -5.00
CA LEU A 721 -18.93 -8.83 -4.38
C LEU A 721 -19.50 -10.17 -3.92
N GLU A 722 -18.88 -11.27 -4.34
CA GLU A 722 -19.24 -12.63 -3.95
C GLU A 722 -18.08 -13.25 -3.17
N MET A 723 -18.34 -13.72 -1.94
CA MET A 723 -17.36 -14.35 -1.09
C MET A 723 -17.93 -15.56 -0.38
N THR A 724 -17.08 -16.57 -0.16
CA THR A 724 -17.42 -17.68 0.73
C THR A 724 -17.06 -17.28 2.16
N VAL A 725 -18.01 -17.45 3.08
CA VAL A 725 -17.84 -17.19 4.50
C VAL A 725 -18.13 -18.45 5.33
N ALA A 726 -17.40 -18.65 6.43
CA ALA A 726 -17.65 -19.74 7.36
C ALA A 726 -17.15 -19.40 8.76
N LEU A 727 -17.81 -19.94 9.77
CA LEU A 727 -17.43 -19.80 11.17
C LEU A 727 -16.16 -20.65 11.48
N PRO A 728 -15.03 -20.07 11.93
CA PRO A 728 -13.70 -20.71 11.98
C PRO A 728 -13.45 -21.75 13.10
N GLU A 729 -14.38 -22.64 13.39
CA GLU A 729 -14.18 -23.84 14.25
C GLU A 729 -13.89 -23.66 15.76
N SER A 730 -13.76 -22.44 16.29
CA SER A 730 -13.53 -22.23 17.72
C SER A 730 -14.71 -21.53 18.39
N ASP A 731 -15.46 -22.25 19.22
CA ASP A 731 -15.97 -21.78 20.52
C ASP A 731 -16.89 -20.53 20.57
N ILE A 732 -17.86 -20.41 19.65
CA ILE A 732 -19.00 -19.48 19.88
C ILE A 732 -19.87 -19.99 21.03
N ASP A 733 -20.00 -21.32 21.17
CA ASP A 733 -20.78 -21.96 22.22
C ASP A 733 -20.08 -21.96 23.59
N SER A 734 -18.81 -21.52 23.69
CA SER A 734 -18.10 -21.38 24.98
C SER A 734 -18.29 -20.00 25.63
N GLU A 735 -18.78 -19.00 24.88
CA GLU A 735 -19.11 -17.66 25.40
C GLU A 735 -20.58 -17.52 25.80
N THR A 736 -21.35 -18.60 25.70
CA THR A 736 -22.72 -18.73 26.17
C THR A 736 -22.80 -19.88 27.18
N ALA A 737 -23.78 -19.83 28.09
CA ALA A 737 -24.06 -21.00 28.93
C ALA A 737 -24.44 -22.21 28.04
N GLU A 738 -24.05 -23.41 28.49
CA GLU A 738 -24.27 -24.68 27.80
C GLU A 738 -25.73 -24.82 27.32
N GLY A 739 -25.93 -24.97 26.00
CA GLY A 739 -27.25 -25.08 25.37
C GLY A 739 -27.92 -23.77 24.93
N GLN A 740 -27.26 -22.61 25.06
CA GLN A 740 -27.75 -21.34 24.48
C GLN A 740 -27.06 -21.00 23.16
N SER A 741 -27.81 -21.01 22.06
CA SER A 741 -27.31 -20.56 20.75
C SER A 741 -27.32 -19.04 20.61
N SER A 742 -26.39 -18.50 19.81
CA SER A 742 -26.47 -17.11 19.34
C SER A 742 -27.79 -16.84 18.62
N GLN A 743 -28.28 -15.60 18.76
CA GLN A 743 -29.54 -15.16 18.16
C GLN A 743 -29.35 -14.49 16.81
N THR A 744 -28.22 -13.81 16.61
CA THR A 744 -27.96 -12.99 15.42
C THR A 744 -26.65 -13.31 14.72
N TRP A 745 -25.94 -14.35 15.14
CA TRP A 745 -24.70 -14.86 14.55
C TRP A 745 -23.61 -13.78 14.43
N PRO A 746 -23.26 -13.09 15.53
CA PRO A 746 -22.56 -11.81 15.46
C PRO A 746 -21.20 -11.90 14.77
N TYR A 747 -20.48 -13.02 14.91
CA TYR A 747 -19.21 -13.27 14.23
C TYR A 747 -19.37 -13.44 12.71
N LEU A 748 -20.33 -14.26 12.28
CA LEU A 748 -20.60 -14.45 10.85
C LEU A 748 -21.17 -13.17 10.23
N MET A 749 -22.08 -12.48 10.92
CA MET A 749 -22.70 -11.25 10.43
C MET A 749 -21.70 -10.09 10.34
N ASP A 750 -20.62 -10.08 11.11
CA ASP A 750 -19.59 -9.04 10.99
C ASP A 750 -18.93 -9.03 9.59
N SER A 751 -19.02 -10.15 8.86
CA SER A 751 -18.60 -10.23 7.45
C SER A 751 -19.24 -9.16 6.56
N ILE A 752 -20.43 -8.62 6.88
CA ILE A 752 -21.04 -7.55 6.07
C ILE A 752 -20.17 -6.27 6.06
N GLY A 753 -19.58 -5.91 7.21
CA GLY A 753 -18.68 -4.77 7.32
C GLY A 753 -17.33 -5.06 6.67
N GLN A 754 -16.83 -6.28 6.86
CA GLN A 754 -15.58 -6.73 6.24
C GLN A 754 -15.69 -6.75 4.71
N MET A 755 -16.77 -7.31 4.16
CA MET A 755 -17.02 -7.35 2.71
C MET A 755 -17.24 -5.97 2.11
N ALA A 756 -17.91 -5.05 2.81
CA ALA A 756 -18.01 -3.66 2.36
C ALA A 756 -16.61 -2.99 2.27
N ALA A 757 -15.71 -3.29 3.22
CA ALA A 757 -14.32 -2.83 3.16
C ALA A 757 -13.52 -3.53 2.05
N VAL A 758 -13.69 -4.84 1.85
CA VAL A 758 -13.05 -5.59 0.76
C VAL A 758 -13.48 -5.04 -0.59
N TRP A 759 -14.78 -4.75 -0.79
CA TRP A 759 -15.27 -4.15 -2.02
C TRP A 759 -14.59 -2.80 -2.30
N LEU A 760 -14.40 -1.94 -1.28
CA LEU A 760 -13.66 -0.69 -1.43
C LEU A 760 -12.20 -0.88 -1.85
N LEU A 761 -11.50 -1.86 -1.26
CA LEU A 761 -10.12 -2.22 -1.64
C LEU A 761 -10.07 -2.67 -3.11
N GLU A 762 -11.06 -3.45 -3.54
CA GLU A 762 -11.21 -3.88 -4.94
C GLU A 762 -11.58 -2.73 -5.89
N GLN A 763 -12.20 -1.65 -5.37
CA GLN A 763 -12.39 -0.38 -6.10
C GLN A 763 -11.12 0.49 -6.11
N GLY A 764 -10.04 0.10 -5.41
CA GLY A 764 -8.79 0.86 -5.33
C GLY A 764 -8.84 2.03 -4.34
N VAL A 765 -9.65 1.91 -3.30
CA VAL A 765 -9.65 2.85 -2.17
C VAL A 765 -8.65 2.35 -1.14
N ASP A 766 -7.62 3.15 -0.86
CA ASP A 766 -6.57 2.81 0.10
C ASP A 766 -6.63 3.73 1.34
N TYR A 767 -5.99 3.30 2.43
CA TYR A 767 -5.81 4.07 3.68
C TYR A 767 -7.12 4.64 4.25
N PHE A 768 -8.11 3.78 4.45
CA PHE A 768 -9.41 4.21 4.93
C PHE A 768 -9.86 3.46 6.18
N GLY A 769 -10.73 4.11 6.94
CA GLY A 769 -11.60 3.48 7.93
C GLY A 769 -13.02 3.48 7.40
N SER A 770 -13.73 2.37 7.56
CA SER A 770 -15.15 2.27 7.23
C SER A 770 -15.88 1.75 8.46
N TYR A 771 -17.01 2.37 8.79
CA TYR A 771 -17.82 1.93 9.93
C TYR A 771 -19.31 1.97 9.64
N PRO A 772 -20.06 0.92 10.02
CA PRO A 772 -21.52 0.90 9.94
C PRO A 772 -22.14 2.01 10.79
N SER A 773 -22.94 2.86 10.17
CA SER A 773 -23.70 3.91 10.84
C SER A 773 -25.19 3.59 10.93
N ARG A 774 -25.71 2.81 9.98
CA ARG A 774 -27.11 2.38 9.92
C ARG A 774 -27.22 1.05 9.19
N ILE A 775 -28.20 0.24 9.58
CA ILE A 775 -28.70 -0.90 8.80
C ILE A 775 -30.23 -0.81 8.84
N ASP A 776 -30.87 -0.90 7.67
CA ASP A 776 -32.34 -0.83 7.59
C ASP A 776 -32.99 -2.09 8.15
N SER A 777 -32.50 -3.27 7.75
CA SER A 777 -32.96 -4.56 8.28
C SER A 777 -31.90 -5.65 8.24
N MET A 778 -31.98 -6.56 9.22
CA MET A 778 -31.30 -7.86 9.25
C MET A 778 -32.36 -8.92 9.55
N GLU A 779 -32.55 -9.88 8.66
CA GLU A 779 -33.58 -10.91 8.75
C GLU A 779 -32.96 -12.31 8.66
N TRP A 780 -33.43 -13.24 9.49
CA TRP A 780 -32.97 -14.62 9.56
C TRP A 780 -34.10 -15.58 9.19
N PHE A 781 -33.78 -16.58 8.37
CA PHE A 781 -34.72 -17.59 7.86
C PHE A 781 -34.41 -19.01 8.35
N GLY A 782 -33.47 -19.14 9.29
CA GLY A 782 -33.04 -20.41 9.83
C GLY A 782 -32.17 -20.24 11.06
N PHE A 783 -31.55 -21.34 11.50
CA PHE A 783 -30.57 -21.32 12.59
C PHE A 783 -29.15 -21.05 12.09
N SER A 784 -28.25 -20.71 13.01
CA SER A 784 -26.84 -20.48 12.68
C SER A 784 -26.27 -21.68 11.94
N PRO A 785 -25.50 -21.45 10.86
CA PRO A 785 -24.63 -22.48 10.30
C PRO A 785 -23.73 -23.06 11.38
N LYS A 786 -23.40 -24.35 11.25
CA LYS A 786 -22.37 -24.97 12.10
C LYS A 786 -21.00 -24.41 11.74
N ALA A 787 -20.05 -24.55 12.65
CA ALA A 787 -18.64 -24.28 12.37
C ALA A 787 -18.18 -24.93 11.05
N ASP A 788 -17.36 -24.19 10.31
CA ASP A 788 -16.80 -24.51 9.00
C ASP A 788 -17.78 -24.89 7.90
N THR A 789 -19.09 -24.74 8.15
CA THR A 789 -20.09 -24.82 7.10
C THR A 789 -19.95 -23.58 6.22
N SER A 790 -19.54 -23.80 4.97
CA SER A 790 -19.39 -22.74 3.98
C SER A 790 -20.75 -22.19 3.56
N VAL A 791 -20.88 -20.87 3.62
CA VAL A 791 -22.04 -20.09 3.20
C VAL A 791 -21.58 -19.12 2.12
N GLN A 792 -22.32 -19.00 1.03
CA GLN A 792 -22.06 -17.98 0.02
C GLN A 792 -22.67 -16.66 0.47
N CYS A 793 -21.88 -15.59 0.48
CA CYS A 793 -22.38 -14.24 0.73
C CYS A 793 -22.29 -13.40 -0.55
N VAL A 794 -23.43 -12.91 -0.99
CA VAL A 794 -23.54 -12.02 -2.17
C VAL A 794 -23.85 -10.62 -1.67
N ALA A 795 -22.95 -9.69 -1.92
CA ALA A 795 -23.11 -8.29 -1.59
C ALA A 795 -23.36 -7.46 -2.85
N ARG A 796 -24.36 -6.57 -2.79
CA ARG A 796 -24.53 -5.48 -3.76
C ARG A 796 -24.11 -4.19 -3.11
N CYS A 797 -23.09 -3.55 -3.67
CA CYS A 797 -22.46 -2.37 -3.07
C CYS A 797 -22.58 -1.17 -4.00
N SER A 798 -22.74 0.01 -3.39
CA SER A 798 -22.64 1.29 -4.06
C SER A 798 -21.92 2.28 -3.15
N ARG A 799 -21.37 3.34 -3.76
CA ARG A 799 -20.69 4.41 -3.04
C ARG A 799 -21.12 5.77 -3.59
N GLU A 800 -21.48 6.66 -2.68
CA GLU A 800 -21.75 8.07 -2.98
C GLU A 800 -20.90 8.95 -2.06
N GLY A 801 -19.80 9.49 -2.59
CA GLY A 801 -18.87 10.32 -1.82
C GLY A 801 -18.17 9.54 -0.69
N GLU A 802 -18.48 9.89 0.55
CA GLU A 802 -17.95 9.27 1.77
C GLU A 802 -18.93 8.26 2.40
N GLU A 803 -20.00 7.90 1.69
CA GLU A 803 -20.99 6.94 2.15
C GLU A 803 -21.01 5.69 1.25
N ILE A 804 -21.08 4.53 1.89
CA ILE A 804 -21.16 3.22 1.23
C ILE A 804 -22.51 2.64 1.59
N SER A 805 -23.23 2.14 0.59
CA SER A 805 -24.48 1.42 0.78
C SER A 805 -24.33 -0.02 0.31
N ALA A 806 -24.87 -0.98 1.07
CA ALA A 806 -24.83 -2.37 0.66
C ALA A 806 -26.02 -3.22 1.14
N ASP A 807 -26.39 -4.19 0.31
CA ASP A 807 -27.34 -5.27 0.62
C ASP A 807 -26.63 -6.61 0.52
N PHE A 808 -27.00 -7.58 1.36
CA PHE A 808 -26.33 -8.87 1.47
C PHE A 808 -27.35 -10.02 1.55
N ASP A 809 -27.05 -11.10 0.84
CA ASP A 809 -27.70 -12.40 1.01
C ASP A 809 -26.67 -13.46 1.42
N PHE A 810 -26.99 -14.19 2.49
CA PHE A 810 -26.28 -15.38 2.91
C PHE A 810 -27.04 -16.59 2.40
N VAL A 811 -26.39 -17.40 1.57
CA VAL A 811 -27.00 -18.51 0.82
C VAL A 811 -26.31 -19.82 1.20
N ASP A 812 -27.10 -20.83 1.55
CA ASP A 812 -26.59 -22.16 1.89
C ASP A 812 -26.25 -23.00 0.64
N SER A 813 -25.83 -24.25 0.84
CA SER A 813 -25.50 -25.17 -0.25
C SER A 813 -26.70 -25.62 -1.10
N ASN A 814 -27.93 -25.30 -0.70
CA ASN A 814 -29.17 -25.62 -1.41
C ASN A 814 -29.73 -24.39 -2.16
N ASP A 815 -28.94 -23.34 -2.31
CA ASP A 815 -29.33 -22.05 -2.89
C ASP A 815 -30.46 -21.34 -2.11
N ALA A 816 -30.65 -21.66 -0.82
CA ALA A 816 -31.63 -21.04 0.05
C ALA A 816 -31.01 -19.86 0.81
N VAL A 817 -31.69 -18.70 0.80
CA VAL A 817 -31.30 -17.54 1.63
C VAL A 817 -31.57 -17.86 3.10
N ILE A 818 -30.52 -17.93 3.91
CA ILE A 818 -30.60 -18.20 5.35
C ILE A 818 -30.56 -16.91 6.19
N ALA A 819 -30.01 -15.82 5.64
CA ALA A 819 -30.10 -14.49 6.21
C ALA A 819 -29.99 -13.41 5.13
N ARG A 820 -30.63 -12.26 5.36
CA ARG A 820 -30.59 -11.09 4.48
C ARG A 820 -30.33 -9.83 5.29
N VAL A 821 -29.45 -8.98 4.78
CA VAL A 821 -29.19 -7.64 5.32
C VAL A 821 -29.49 -6.61 4.25
N GLN A 822 -30.24 -5.56 4.59
CA GLN A 822 -30.60 -4.51 3.65
C GLN A 822 -30.24 -3.13 4.20
N GLY A 823 -29.80 -2.26 3.30
CA GLY A 823 -29.53 -0.85 3.60
C GLY A 823 -28.42 -0.66 4.63
N LEU A 824 -27.34 -1.44 4.56
CA LEU A 824 -26.12 -1.11 5.33
C LEU A 824 -25.57 0.21 4.82
N THR A 825 -25.51 1.22 5.67
CA THR A 825 -24.86 2.50 5.39
C THR A 825 -23.60 2.63 6.23
N SER A 826 -22.43 2.65 5.58
CA SER A 826 -21.14 2.87 6.24
C SER A 826 -20.54 4.22 5.87
N ARG A 827 -19.91 4.86 6.85
CA ARG A 827 -19.18 6.12 6.63
C ARG A 827 -17.69 5.84 6.42
N LEU A 828 -17.16 6.44 5.37
CA LEU A 828 -15.74 6.39 5.01
C LEU A 828 -15.00 7.52 5.71
N VAL A 829 -13.84 7.20 6.28
CA VAL A 829 -12.88 8.17 6.78
C VAL A 829 -11.56 7.92 6.06
N ASN A 830 -11.07 8.92 5.33
CA ASN A 830 -9.75 8.84 4.71
C ASN A 830 -8.69 9.12 5.77
N PHE A 831 -7.74 8.20 5.92
CA PHE A 831 -6.61 8.36 6.82
C PHE A 831 -5.40 8.90 6.06
N PRO A 832 -4.63 9.82 6.68
CA PRO A 832 -3.25 10.04 6.25
C PRO A 832 -2.49 8.71 6.27
N ASN A 833 -1.70 8.41 5.23
CA ASN A 833 -0.98 7.14 5.11
C ASN A 833 -0.14 6.82 6.36
N ASP A 834 0.62 7.81 6.84
CA ASP A 834 1.45 7.65 8.03
C ASP A 834 0.65 7.34 9.30
N TYR A 835 -0.54 7.92 9.44
CA TYR A 835 -1.46 7.59 10.53
C TYR A 835 -1.93 6.15 10.41
N TYR A 836 -2.43 5.75 9.23
CA TYR A 836 -2.92 4.39 8.98
C TYR A 836 -1.84 3.33 9.26
N GLY A 837 -0.64 3.51 8.71
CA GLY A 837 0.48 2.58 8.92
C GLY A 837 0.92 2.51 10.38
N THR A 838 0.86 3.62 11.11
CA THR A 838 1.25 3.65 12.53
C THR A 838 0.21 3.00 13.43
N VAL A 839 -1.07 3.26 13.23
CA VAL A 839 -2.12 2.67 14.09
C VAL A 839 -2.41 1.22 13.73
N SER A 840 -2.21 0.82 12.47
CA SER A 840 -2.35 -0.57 12.04
C SER A 840 -1.19 -1.44 12.54
N TRP A 841 0.02 -0.88 12.62
CA TRP A 841 1.23 -1.56 13.09
C TRP A 841 2.01 -0.71 14.11
N PRO A 842 1.52 -0.57 15.36
CA PRO A 842 2.13 0.34 16.32
C PRO A 842 3.54 -0.07 16.79
N SER A 843 3.81 -1.38 16.87
CA SER A 843 5.17 -1.90 17.08
C SER A 843 6.07 -1.76 15.85
N GLY A 844 5.50 -1.38 14.69
CA GLY A 844 6.25 -1.07 13.49
C GLY A 844 7.02 0.25 13.61
N GLY A 845 8.04 0.43 12.79
CA GLY A 845 8.85 1.67 12.79
C GLY A 845 8.19 2.87 12.09
N ASN A 846 6.87 2.88 11.90
CA ASN A 846 6.18 4.02 11.31
C ASN A 846 6.14 5.21 12.29
N ARG A 847 6.00 6.42 11.74
CA ARG A 847 5.97 7.70 12.48
C ARG A 847 4.86 8.56 11.89
N VAL A 848 4.01 9.13 12.74
CA VAL A 848 3.01 10.13 12.29
C VAL A 848 3.61 11.54 12.13
N THR A 849 4.89 11.69 12.46
CA THR A 849 5.67 12.93 12.33
C THR A 849 6.65 12.89 11.16
N ALA A 850 6.97 14.05 10.58
CA ALA A 850 7.99 14.22 9.54
C ALA A 850 9.34 14.61 10.16
N SER A 851 10.44 14.05 9.62
CA SER A 851 11.79 14.48 9.99
C SER A 851 12.09 15.85 9.38
N GLU A 852 12.62 16.76 10.18
CA GLU A 852 13.05 18.09 9.75
C GLU A 852 14.56 18.23 9.89
N THR A 853 15.20 18.90 8.93
CA THR A 853 16.63 19.22 9.00
C THR A 853 16.82 20.47 9.85
N VAL A 854 17.34 20.32 11.08
CA VAL A 854 17.74 21.47 11.92
C VAL A 854 19.25 21.59 11.89
N THR A 855 19.76 22.61 11.20
CA THR A 855 21.20 22.89 11.09
C THR A 855 21.72 23.47 12.41
N VAL A 856 22.19 22.64 13.33
CA VAL A 856 22.88 23.09 14.54
C VAL A 856 24.39 22.96 14.31
N THR A 857 25.13 24.05 14.51
CA THR A 857 26.59 24.04 14.44
C THR A 857 27.17 23.15 15.55
N SER A 858 27.93 22.13 15.15
CA SER A 858 28.82 21.26 15.96
C SER A 858 28.25 20.11 16.80
N SER A 859 26.95 19.77 16.71
CA SER A 859 26.40 18.57 17.38
C SER A 859 25.35 17.82 16.53
N GLN A 860 25.09 16.55 16.87
CA GLN A 860 24.10 15.71 16.19
C GLN A 860 22.71 16.05 16.73
N SER A 861 21.80 16.50 15.87
CA SER A 861 20.43 16.92 16.23
C SER A 861 19.38 16.03 15.55
N PHE A 862 18.28 15.79 16.26
CA PHE A 862 17.12 15.05 15.77
C PHE A 862 15.88 15.93 15.89
N SER A 863 15.14 16.13 14.81
CA SER A 863 13.93 16.97 14.84
C SER A 863 12.78 16.31 14.12
N ARG A 864 11.60 16.39 14.72
CA ARG A 864 10.34 15.92 14.13
C ARG A 864 9.24 16.95 14.33
N ALA A 865 8.43 17.14 13.30
CA ALA A 865 7.21 17.93 13.37
C ALA A 865 5.99 17.05 13.08
N LEU A 866 4.85 17.33 13.70
CA LEU A 866 3.60 16.64 13.35
C LEU A 866 3.25 16.94 11.88
N LYS A 867 2.89 15.89 11.15
CA LYS A 867 2.38 16.04 9.80
C LYS A 867 1.00 16.72 9.85
N HIS A 868 0.66 17.45 8.79
CA HIS A 868 -0.62 18.13 8.71
C HIS A 868 -1.77 17.11 8.67
N PHE A 869 -2.67 17.17 9.66
CA PHE A 869 -3.91 16.39 9.70
C PHE A 869 -5.07 17.22 9.15
N PRO A 870 -6.07 16.59 8.49
CA PRO A 870 -7.29 17.28 8.09
C PRO A 870 -7.96 17.98 9.28
N LYS A 871 -8.56 19.14 9.03
CA LYS A 871 -9.27 19.89 10.07
C LYS A 871 -10.33 18.99 10.72
N ASN A 872 -10.34 18.95 12.05
CA ASN A 872 -11.22 18.10 12.86
C ASN A 872 -10.95 16.59 12.78
N PHE A 873 -9.81 16.13 12.25
CA PHE A 873 -9.51 14.69 12.16
C PHE A 873 -9.58 13.96 13.51
N PHE A 874 -9.09 14.59 14.57
CA PHE A 874 -9.11 14.05 15.92
C PHE A 874 -10.39 14.36 16.71
N THR A 875 -11.27 15.22 16.19
CA THR A 875 -12.53 15.61 16.86
C THR A 875 -13.76 15.01 16.19
N GLN A 876 -13.67 14.61 14.92
CA GLN A 876 -14.70 13.84 14.24
C GLN A 876 -14.91 12.46 14.88
N SER A 877 -16.06 11.83 14.59
CA SER A 877 -16.37 10.47 15.06
C SER A 877 -16.16 10.28 16.57
N SER A 878 -16.54 11.30 17.36
CA SER A 878 -16.41 11.28 18.83
C SER A 878 -14.97 11.04 19.32
N HIS A 879 -13.98 11.63 18.64
CA HIS A 879 -12.56 11.59 19.00
C HIS A 879 -11.93 10.18 18.99
N ILE A 880 -12.56 9.20 18.33
CA ILE A 880 -12.03 7.83 18.29
C ILE A 880 -10.60 7.77 17.74
N TRP A 881 -10.28 8.55 16.69
CA TRP A 881 -8.95 8.54 16.08
C TRP A 881 -7.86 9.09 17.00
N LEU A 882 -8.20 10.00 17.92
CA LEU A 882 -7.28 10.46 18.96
C LEU A 882 -6.99 9.32 19.96
N ARG A 883 -8.03 8.55 20.30
CA ARG A 883 -7.93 7.44 21.26
C ARG A 883 -7.21 6.23 20.66
N VAL A 884 -7.42 5.94 19.38
CA VAL A 884 -6.63 4.92 18.64
C VAL A 884 -5.15 5.29 18.64
N LEU A 885 -4.82 6.57 18.40
CA LEU A 885 -3.43 7.03 18.46
C LEU A 885 -2.84 6.90 19.88
N ALA A 886 -3.64 7.22 20.91
CA ALA A 886 -3.23 7.05 22.30
C ALA A 886 -2.92 5.58 22.64
N HIS A 887 -3.73 4.64 22.16
CA HIS A 887 -3.49 3.21 22.35
C HIS A 887 -2.27 2.69 21.58
N ALA A 888 -1.92 3.32 20.45
CA ALA A 888 -0.73 3.00 19.68
C ALA A 888 0.57 3.57 20.29
N TYR A 889 0.50 4.73 20.95
CA TYR A 889 1.69 5.47 21.39
C TYR A 889 2.00 5.41 22.88
N LEU A 890 0.99 5.35 23.76
CA LEU A 890 1.18 5.56 25.19
C LEU A 890 1.51 4.26 25.94
N THR A 891 2.35 4.38 26.97
CA THR A 891 2.52 3.34 28.00
C THR A 891 1.23 3.15 28.80
N GLY A 892 1.19 2.13 29.67
CA GLY A 892 0.06 1.92 30.58
C GLY A 892 -0.22 3.14 31.45
N HIS A 893 0.79 3.67 32.15
CA HIS A 893 0.64 4.83 33.03
C HIS A 893 0.26 6.11 32.25
N GLU A 894 0.88 6.36 31.10
CA GLU A 894 0.54 7.51 30.28
C GLU A 894 -0.91 7.43 29.77
N ARG A 895 -1.39 6.22 29.43
CA ARG A 895 -2.77 5.98 29.00
C ARG A 895 -3.76 6.22 30.14
N GLU A 896 -3.46 5.76 31.34
CA GLU A 896 -4.26 6.06 32.54
C GLU A 896 -4.36 7.58 32.77
N HIS A 897 -3.22 8.29 32.68
CA HIS A 897 -3.21 9.73 32.79
C HIS A 897 -4.06 10.39 31.69
N PHE A 898 -3.86 9.98 30.43
CA PHE A 898 -4.63 10.47 29.29
C PHE A 898 -6.14 10.27 29.48
N LEU A 899 -6.57 9.12 30.01
CA LEU A 899 -7.97 8.80 30.29
C LEU A 899 -8.54 9.62 31.46
N SER A 900 -7.71 9.97 32.44
CA SER A 900 -8.13 10.80 33.59
C SER A 900 -8.32 12.28 33.26
N MET A 901 -7.75 12.77 32.14
CA MET A 901 -7.88 14.18 31.73
C MET A 901 -9.34 14.55 31.45
N ALA A 902 -9.82 15.67 32.02
CA ALA A 902 -11.20 16.12 31.90
C ALA A 902 -11.64 16.25 30.43
N THR A 903 -12.74 15.58 30.07
CA THR A 903 -13.31 15.57 28.70
C THR A 903 -13.77 16.93 28.19
N ARG A 904 -13.91 17.95 29.06
CA ARG A 904 -14.32 19.32 28.71
C ARG A 904 -13.20 20.19 28.15
N SER A 905 -11.95 19.70 28.14
CA SER A 905 -10.79 20.38 27.55
C SER A 905 -10.18 19.54 26.42
N THR A 906 -10.99 19.15 25.43
CA THR A 906 -10.57 18.27 24.32
C THR A 906 -9.32 18.77 23.60
N GLY A 907 -9.18 20.09 23.40
CA GLY A 907 -7.96 20.68 22.82
C GLY A 907 -6.71 20.47 23.67
N VAL A 908 -6.82 20.51 25.01
CA VAL A 908 -5.68 20.27 25.93
C VAL A 908 -5.27 18.81 25.90
N ARG A 909 -6.25 17.89 25.83
CA ARG A 909 -5.99 16.46 25.76
C ARG A 909 -5.36 16.04 24.43
N GLU A 910 -5.84 16.62 23.33
CA GLU A 910 -5.26 16.46 22.00
C GLU A 910 -3.82 16.98 21.98
N GLU A 911 -3.59 18.22 22.42
CA GLU A 911 -2.25 18.81 22.50
C GLU A 911 -1.30 17.97 23.36
N TRP A 912 -1.74 17.51 24.53
CA TRP A 912 -0.94 16.69 25.43
C TRP A 912 -0.47 15.39 24.77
N LEU A 913 -1.36 14.68 24.06
CA LEU A 913 -1.02 13.45 23.35
C LEU A 913 -0.06 13.75 22.20
N LEU A 914 -0.39 14.75 21.39
CA LEU A 914 0.37 15.10 20.19
C LEU A 914 1.79 15.55 20.53
N ARG A 915 2.01 16.26 21.65
CA ARG A 915 3.37 16.59 22.14
C ARG A 915 4.17 15.32 22.46
N ARG A 916 3.56 14.34 23.13
CA ARG A 916 4.23 13.06 23.48
C ARG A 916 4.51 12.20 22.26
N VAL A 917 3.58 12.15 21.31
CA VAL A 917 3.77 11.50 20.02
C VAL A 917 5.04 12.03 19.34
N THR A 918 5.20 13.36 19.29
CA THR A 918 6.37 13.97 18.67
C THR A 918 7.65 13.66 19.45
N VAL A 919 7.63 13.76 20.78
CA VAL A 919 8.80 13.43 21.62
C VAL A 919 9.24 11.97 21.44
N LYS A 920 8.29 11.03 21.45
CA LYS A 920 8.57 9.60 21.26
C LYS A 920 9.13 9.33 19.87
N ASP A 921 8.58 9.95 18.83
CA ASP A 921 9.09 9.79 17.47
C ASP A 921 10.54 10.24 17.33
N VAL A 922 10.90 11.36 17.98
CA VAL A 922 12.26 11.89 18.00
C VAL A 922 13.22 10.97 18.78
N LEU A 923 12.79 10.50 19.95
CA LEU A 923 13.61 9.57 20.74
C LEU A 923 13.81 8.24 20.03
N ARG A 924 12.80 7.72 19.34
CA ARG A 924 12.95 6.49 18.55
C ARG A 924 14.00 6.65 17.44
N ASP A 925 14.09 7.80 16.78
CA ASP A 925 15.17 8.06 15.83
C ASP A 925 16.55 8.09 16.50
N TRP A 926 16.62 8.65 17.71
CA TRP A 926 17.86 8.66 18.48
C TRP A 926 18.29 7.25 18.92
N PHE A 927 17.36 6.42 19.40
CA PHE A 927 17.63 5.02 19.74
C PHE A 927 18.05 4.18 18.53
N GLU A 928 17.40 4.38 17.37
CA GLU A 928 17.80 3.74 16.12
C GLU A 928 19.20 4.18 15.68
N ALA A 929 19.56 5.47 15.84
CA ALA A 929 20.85 6.00 15.41
C ALA A 929 22.02 5.69 16.35
N GLU A 930 21.84 5.80 17.67
CA GLU A 930 22.93 5.64 18.65
C GLU A 930 23.04 4.23 19.22
N HIS A 931 21.94 3.47 19.22
CA HIS A 931 21.87 2.17 19.89
C HIS A 931 21.47 1.02 18.96
N ASP A 932 21.15 1.29 17.68
CA ASP A 932 20.61 0.29 16.73
C ASP A 932 19.37 -0.44 17.30
N LEU A 933 18.59 0.27 18.14
CA LEU A 933 17.42 -0.25 18.81
C LEU A 933 16.14 0.31 18.19
N ARG A 934 15.40 -0.55 17.49
CA ARG A 934 14.07 -0.24 16.97
C ARG A 934 13.03 -0.45 18.07
N LEU A 935 12.47 0.66 18.56
CA LEU A 935 11.49 0.66 19.65
C LEU A 935 10.08 0.94 19.15
N ALA A 936 9.09 0.30 19.78
CA ALA A 936 7.70 0.76 19.68
C ALA A 936 7.57 2.09 20.43
N ALA A 937 6.63 2.96 20.05
CA ALA A 937 6.47 4.23 20.78
C ALA A 937 6.04 4.00 22.23
N ALA A 938 5.27 2.95 22.47
CA ALA A 938 4.86 2.51 23.79
C ALA A 938 6.01 1.95 24.64
N ASP A 939 7.20 1.66 24.08
CA ASP A 939 8.37 1.21 24.86
C ASP A 939 9.05 2.37 25.63
N LEU A 940 8.66 3.60 25.33
CA LEU A 940 9.24 4.81 25.92
C LEU A 940 8.24 5.46 26.88
N GLU A 941 8.57 5.51 28.15
CA GLU A 941 7.79 6.23 29.15
C GLU A 941 8.33 7.65 29.33
N LEU A 942 7.46 8.67 29.23
CA LEU A 942 7.86 10.06 29.35
C LEU A 942 7.49 10.67 30.71
N THR A 943 8.44 11.42 31.26
CA THR A 943 8.25 12.32 32.40
C THR A 943 8.47 13.76 31.96
N GLU A 944 7.64 14.68 32.43
CA GLU A 944 7.60 16.07 31.96
C GLU A 944 8.00 17.04 33.08
N SER A 945 8.90 17.97 32.79
CA SER A 945 9.30 19.07 33.68
C SER A 945 9.59 20.33 32.86
N ALA A 946 8.82 21.40 33.08
CA ALA A 946 9.04 22.73 32.46
C ALA A 946 9.28 22.71 30.92
N ASP A 947 8.40 22.04 30.17
CA ASP A 947 8.47 21.83 28.70
C ASP A 947 9.63 20.95 28.19
N GLN A 948 10.36 20.33 29.11
CA GLN A 948 11.39 19.33 28.84
C GLN A 948 10.87 17.93 29.20
N TYR A 949 11.07 16.98 28.30
CA TYR A 949 10.71 15.59 28.48
C TYR A 949 11.95 14.74 28.73
N ARG A 950 11.90 13.91 29.76
CA ARG A 950 12.87 12.83 29.99
C ARG A 950 12.17 11.51 29.74
N ALA A 951 12.88 10.56 29.14
CA ALA A 951 12.32 9.26 28.84
C ALA A 951 13.04 8.15 29.59
N HIS A 952 12.29 7.10 29.89
CA HIS A 952 12.78 5.82 30.34
C HIS A 952 12.40 4.76 29.30
N CYS A 953 13.35 3.93 28.88
CA CYS A 953 13.09 2.82 27.98
C CYS A 953 12.73 1.58 28.80
N ILE A 954 11.53 1.06 28.61
CA ILE A 954 11.02 -0.10 29.35
C ILE A 954 11.72 -1.36 28.84
N GLY A 955 12.23 -2.17 29.77
CA GLY A 955 12.84 -3.47 29.45
C GLY A 955 14.27 -3.40 28.90
N VAL A 956 14.99 -2.29 29.10
CA VAL A 956 16.40 -2.16 28.73
C VAL A 956 17.19 -1.41 29.81
N ASP A 957 18.09 -2.11 30.51
CA ASP A 957 18.75 -1.60 31.73
C ASP A 957 20.09 -0.88 31.48
N ASP A 958 20.73 -1.03 30.30
CA ASP A 958 22.14 -0.65 30.05
C ASP A 958 22.36 0.43 28.97
N ILE A 959 21.42 1.37 28.77
CA ILE A 959 21.50 2.34 27.66
C ILE A 959 22.22 3.67 28.02
N GLY A 960 22.58 3.86 29.29
CA GLY A 960 23.15 5.12 29.77
C GLY A 960 22.11 6.25 29.83
N GLN A 961 22.57 7.51 29.83
CA GLN A 961 21.69 8.67 30.02
C GLN A 961 20.93 9.02 28.73
N ILE A 962 19.61 8.82 28.73
CA ILE A 962 18.72 9.24 27.64
C ILE A 962 18.65 10.78 27.61
N PRO A 963 18.86 11.42 26.45
CA PRO A 963 18.85 12.88 26.35
C PRO A 963 17.45 13.44 26.59
N ALA A 964 17.41 14.63 27.19
CA ALA A 964 16.17 15.34 27.40
C ALA A 964 15.70 16.03 26.11
N VAL A 965 14.38 16.02 25.84
CA VAL A 965 13.76 16.54 24.61
C VAL A 965 12.95 17.79 24.93
N THR A 966 13.12 18.86 24.14
CA THR A 966 12.35 20.09 24.28
C THR A 966 11.27 20.18 23.22
N VAL A 967 10.05 20.54 23.63
CA VAL A 967 8.92 20.70 22.69
C VAL A 967 8.60 22.18 22.53
N VAL A 968 8.43 22.62 21.28
CA VAL A 968 8.02 23.98 20.93
C VAL A 968 6.70 23.92 20.17
N SER A 969 5.60 24.22 20.86
CA SER A 969 4.27 24.29 20.24
C SER A 969 3.83 25.72 19.93
N ASN A 970 3.02 25.87 18.89
CA ASN A 970 2.19 27.05 18.63
C ASN A 970 0.73 26.60 18.37
N ALA A 971 -0.21 27.55 18.29
CA ALA A 971 -1.65 27.26 18.20
C ALA A 971 -2.08 26.50 16.92
N ASP A 972 -1.24 26.49 15.87
CA ASP A 972 -1.52 25.89 14.56
C ASP A 972 -0.52 24.77 14.17
N ASP A 973 0.53 24.53 14.98
CA ASP A 973 1.65 23.62 14.69
C ASP A 973 2.39 23.19 15.98
N ILE A 974 2.43 21.89 16.28
CA ILE A 974 3.18 21.32 17.41
C ILE A 974 4.48 20.72 16.87
N ARG A 975 5.62 21.34 17.23
CA ARG A 975 6.96 20.86 16.83
C ARG A 975 7.73 20.37 18.06
N ALA A 976 8.50 19.28 17.92
CA ALA A 976 9.45 18.87 18.96
C ALA A 976 10.85 18.81 18.37
N ILE A 977 11.80 19.44 19.07
CA ILE A 977 13.17 19.56 18.60
C ILE A 977 14.07 18.96 19.68
N LEU A 978 14.74 17.85 19.34
CA LEU A 978 15.80 17.29 20.16
C LEU A 978 17.16 17.78 19.63
N VAL A 979 17.79 18.68 20.37
CA VAL A 979 19.20 18.99 20.16
C VAL A 979 20.01 18.16 21.15
N ILE A 980 20.81 17.23 20.67
CA ILE A 980 21.73 16.48 21.51
C ILE A 980 23.08 17.17 21.43
N ASP A 981 23.51 17.76 22.54
CA ASP A 981 24.88 18.22 22.72
C ASP A 981 25.69 17.05 23.28
N LYS A 982 26.78 16.65 22.60
CA LYS A 982 27.69 15.58 23.06
C LYS A 982 28.29 15.86 24.44
N ALA A 983 28.20 17.10 24.95
CA ALA A 983 28.69 17.49 26.27
C ALA A 983 27.65 17.39 27.40
N GLY A 984 26.38 17.03 27.14
CA GLY A 984 25.34 16.93 28.18
C GLY A 984 25.00 18.26 28.87
N ASN A 985 25.28 19.40 28.21
CA ASN A 985 25.14 20.73 28.83
C ASN A 985 23.72 21.29 28.61
N GLU A 986 22.88 21.30 29.64
CA GLU A 986 21.47 21.74 29.56
C GLU A 986 21.30 23.19 29.05
N ASN A 987 22.32 24.04 29.21
CA ASN A 987 22.28 25.46 28.79
C ASN A 987 22.28 25.68 27.27
N SER A 988 22.85 24.77 26.46
CA SER A 988 22.87 24.91 25.00
C SER A 988 21.51 24.56 24.36
N GLN A 989 20.75 23.64 24.97
CA GLN A 989 19.39 23.28 24.54
C GLN A 989 18.39 24.43 24.69
N VAL A 990 18.44 25.16 25.82
CA VAL A 990 17.53 26.29 26.09
C VAL A 990 17.73 27.43 25.08
N SER A 991 18.98 27.76 24.75
CA SER A 991 19.28 28.84 23.79
C SER A 991 18.78 28.54 22.37
N ILE A 992 18.81 27.28 21.93
CA ILE A 992 18.31 26.88 20.61
C ILE A 992 16.79 26.85 20.60
N ALA A 993 16.16 26.33 21.66
CA ALA A 993 14.71 26.37 21.82
C ALA A 993 14.18 27.83 21.81
N GLU A 994 14.89 28.77 22.44
CA GLU A 994 14.55 30.20 22.40
C GLU A 994 14.71 30.82 21.00
N LYS A 995 15.76 30.44 20.26
CA LYS A 995 15.97 30.88 18.86
C LYS A 995 14.87 30.35 17.93
N GLU A 996 14.52 29.08 18.05
CA GLU A 996 13.43 28.45 17.29
C GLU A 996 12.07 29.06 17.66
N LYS A 997 11.80 29.28 18.96
CA LYS A 997 10.61 30.00 19.43
C LYS A 997 10.54 31.43 18.85
N HIS A 998 11.69 32.07 18.61
CA HIS A 998 11.76 33.37 17.95
C HIS A 998 11.56 33.30 16.43
N LEU A 999 12.06 32.26 15.75
CA LEU A 999 11.81 32.00 14.32
C LEU A 999 10.35 31.68 14.04
N LEU A 1000 9.72 30.85 14.88
CA LEU A 1000 8.30 30.52 14.82
C LEU A 1000 7.43 31.76 14.97
N LYS A 1001 7.77 32.68 15.88
CA LYS A 1001 7.08 33.98 16.03
C LYS A 1001 7.24 34.91 14.82
N LYS A 1002 8.33 34.79 14.04
CA LYS A 1002 8.60 35.59 12.83
C LYS A 1002 7.95 35.04 11.56
N SER A 1003 7.52 33.78 11.54
CA SER A 1003 6.84 33.15 10.38
C SER A 1003 5.36 33.55 10.22
N ARG A 1004 4.90 34.56 10.94
CA ARG A 1004 3.56 35.16 10.86
C ARG A 1004 3.48 36.33 9.91
#